data_AF-A0A7W5DWY3-F1
#
_entry.id   AF-A0A7W5DWY3-F1
#
_cell.length_a   1.000
_cell.length_b   1.000
_cell.length_c   1.000
_cell.angle_alpha   90.00
_cell.angle_beta   90.00
_cell.angle_gamma   90.00
#
_symmetry.space_group_name_H-M   'P 1'
#
loop_
_entity.id
_entity.type
_entity.pdbx_description
1 polymer ?
#
loop_
_entity_poly.entity_id
_entity_poly.type
_entity_poly.pdbx_seq_one_letter_code
_entity_poly.pdbx_strand_id
1 'polypeptide(L)'
;MSIVVAPALESQDDSARNGNYVSNRLPLVPSRLIALPPGAVTPQGWLAEMLRRQRDGLTGHLGEISAWLTKEGNAWLSRDGKGKYGWEELPYWLKGYIELAYLMDDPDMIAESEFWIEGVLASQRADGDFGPDQRLGDGTRDYWANMVMLYCLQSYYEYGESRGEADNRVLELMTRYFRYQATVPDDEMLTGYWQKMRGGDNLQSIYWLYNRTGDEELLEVAEKLHRCTANWTLPNDLPNWHNVNIAECFREPATYYLQSRDSGHLQAAYANFHEVRKRFGQVPGGMFGGDENCRVGFDDPRQATETCGFVEQMLSDEIMLQITGDPFWADHCENVAFNSYPAAVMPDFKSLRYLTAPNMVLSDAANHAPGIDNSGPFLVMNPFSSRCCQHNHSHGWPYFAKHLWMATPDNGLCAAMYSASEVNAKVGDGKQVQIRETTRYPFDEKIALTIQTDEPVTFPLYMRVPKWCEVASLDVAGDLEQLANAHGKYVRIEREWHDGDTVTLDLPMQTSLQTWAKNHNSVSVNFGPLTFSLKIGERYDRKDSKETAIGDSSWQPGVDQKQWPSYEIHPSTKWNYGLILDQDDPASGFEVHRHPWPADDFPFTQESAPITMSTTAKVIPEWTLDNHGLCAVLQDSPVRSDQPSESVSLVPMGAARLRISAFPVIGADEQANEWKALPKPRESDFVITSSHRFHMDSHAAIDDGLVPVSSGDHSIPRFTWWDHKGTREWVQYDFPEPRDVSSVSLYWFDDTGVGECRVPQSWRLLYRDGQIWKPVLIGEPKAARKDGWDTLSFASVSTDALRVEVQLRSGVSGGILEWKVGAVPQSETTAAISEKPPASHRVLLGGNGRLAIVERTGEVAWEMPWSGIHDLQLLENGNVLTLDGPTRVVEINPSTRQVVWRYDASTQNRPDDRHFEIHSAQLLNNGNVMIAESGAGRIIEVDRQGKLLRETKLTLDHSDSHSDTRLVRQLENGNYLVAHEADGMVREYDSGSGDVVWDFAVPMFGKEPKGGHGPDAFGNRLFCAMRHPNGNTWISTGNGHSVIEVTPEKEIVWQLHQDDLPGIRLGWVTTLELLENGNVVLGNCHAGAGQPILVEVIPDTKQVVWVLDRHDDFGNDVSNSLLIDQSGTSIR
;
A
#
# COMPACT_ATOMS: atom_id res chain seq x y z
N MET A 1 -21.07 -42.84 -3.72
CA MET A 1 -20.97 -41.41 -3.37
C MET A 1 -19.92 -41.26 -2.30
N SER A 2 -18.95 -40.38 -2.51
CA SER A 2 -17.93 -40.01 -1.53
C SER A 2 -17.96 -38.48 -1.40
N ILE A 3 -18.02 -37.99 -0.16
CA ILE A 3 -17.87 -36.57 0.18
C ILE A 3 -16.55 -36.41 0.93
N VAL A 4 -15.72 -35.46 0.48
CA VAL A 4 -14.42 -35.15 1.08
C VAL A 4 -14.24 -33.64 1.18
N VAL A 5 -13.81 -33.16 2.36
CA VAL A 5 -13.43 -31.76 2.57
C VAL A 5 -11.91 -31.62 2.40
N ALA A 6 -11.46 -30.71 1.54
CA ALA A 6 -10.04 -30.53 1.19
C ALA A 6 -9.62 -29.04 1.22
N PRO A 7 -8.46 -28.70 1.82
CA PRO A 7 -8.03 -27.30 2.01
C PRO A 7 -7.78 -26.54 0.71
N ALA A 8 -7.37 -27.25 -0.33
CA ALA A 8 -7.25 -26.77 -1.69
C ALA A 8 -7.70 -27.88 -2.63
N LEU A 9 -7.77 -27.59 -3.93
CA LEU A 9 -7.84 -28.61 -4.97
C LEU A 9 -6.48 -29.34 -5.07
N GLU A 10 -6.19 -30.19 -4.08
CA GLU A 10 -5.06 -31.11 -4.12
C GLU A 10 -5.37 -32.22 -5.14
N SER A 11 -4.66 -32.23 -6.27
CA SER A 11 -4.49 -33.49 -6.99
C SER A 11 -3.48 -34.30 -6.18
N GLN A 12 -3.83 -35.49 -5.71
CA GLN A 12 -2.87 -36.43 -5.10
C GLN A 12 -1.79 -36.90 -6.11
N ASP A 13 -1.89 -36.43 -7.35
CA ASP A 13 -1.07 -36.77 -8.49
C ASP A 13 -0.72 -35.48 -9.27
N ASP A 14 0.54 -35.06 -9.22
CA ASP A 14 1.06 -33.94 -10.03
C ASP A 14 1.13 -34.27 -11.53
N SER A 15 0.73 -35.47 -11.95
CA SER A 15 0.54 -35.86 -13.35
C SER A 15 -0.92 -35.80 -13.82
N ALA A 16 -1.90 -35.62 -12.94
CA ALA A 16 -3.30 -35.49 -13.32
C ALA A 16 -3.51 -34.28 -14.24
N ARG A 17 -4.29 -34.47 -15.32
CA ARG A 17 -4.62 -33.43 -16.31
C ARG A 17 -6.05 -33.63 -16.76
N ASN A 18 -6.75 -32.52 -17.00
CA ASN A 18 -8.08 -32.56 -17.60
C ASN A 18 -7.98 -32.97 -19.07
N GLY A 19 -8.79 -33.93 -19.49
CA GLY A 19 -8.83 -34.45 -20.86
C GLY A 19 -9.84 -33.74 -21.77
N ASN A 20 -10.69 -32.88 -21.21
CA ASN A 20 -11.77 -32.19 -21.91
C ASN A 20 -11.43 -30.74 -22.28
N TYR A 21 -10.53 -30.11 -21.52
CA TYR A 21 -10.14 -28.71 -21.65
C TYR A 21 -8.61 -28.55 -21.66
N VAL A 22 -8.13 -27.51 -22.34
CA VAL A 22 -6.69 -27.23 -22.48
C VAL A 22 -6.09 -26.95 -21.10
N SER A 23 -5.28 -27.88 -20.61
CA SER A 23 -4.54 -27.78 -19.34
C SER A 23 -3.08 -27.41 -19.60
N ASN A 24 -2.36 -27.01 -18.54
CA ASN A 24 -0.92 -26.84 -18.60
C ASN A 24 -0.19 -28.10 -19.10
N ARG A 25 0.47 -27.96 -20.25
CA ARG A 25 1.31 -28.98 -20.88
C ARG A 25 2.65 -29.05 -20.14
N LEU A 26 3.19 -30.26 -19.95
CA LEU A 26 4.56 -30.42 -19.45
C LEU A 26 5.55 -29.66 -20.36
N PRO A 27 6.59 -28.99 -19.83
CA PRO A 27 7.07 -29.05 -18.45
C PRO A 27 6.39 -28.08 -17.48
N LEU A 28 5.33 -27.35 -17.87
CA LEU A 28 4.63 -26.49 -16.92
C LEU A 28 3.98 -27.30 -15.78
N VAL A 29 3.92 -26.70 -14.59
CA VAL A 29 3.15 -27.19 -13.44
C VAL A 29 1.69 -27.34 -13.87
N PRO A 30 1.00 -28.45 -13.54
CA PRO A 30 -0.42 -28.58 -13.82
C PRO A 30 -1.23 -27.41 -13.27
N SER A 31 -2.17 -26.92 -14.08
CA SER A 31 -3.22 -26.02 -13.62
C SER A 31 -4.03 -26.72 -12.52
N ARG A 32 -4.33 -26.03 -11.42
CA ARG A 32 -5.16 -26.57 -10.33
C ARG A 32 -6.65 -26.38 -10.63
N LEU A 33 -6.98 -25.31 -11.34
CA LEU A 33 -8.27 -25.10 -11.98
C LEU A 33 -8.03 -24.67 -13.45
N ILE A 34 -8.96 -25.05 -14.33
CA ILE A 34 -8.89 -24.76 -15.76
C ILE A 34 -10.10 -23.90 -16.14
N ALA A 35 -9.87 -22.74 -16.75
CA ALA A 35 -10.93 -21.90 -17.26
C ALA A 35 -11.82 -22.66 -18.26
N LEU A 36 -13.13 -22.47 -18.14
CA LEU A 36 -14.07 -22.91 -19.16
C LEU A 36 -14.06 -21.90 -20.32
N PRO A 37 -14.31 -22.34 -21.56
CA PRO A 37 -14.31 -21.43 -22.70
C PRO A 37 -15.43 -20.38 -22.59
N PRO A 38 -15.26 -19.18 -23.20
CA PRO A 38 -16.30 -18.17 -23.26
C PRO A 38 -17.63 -18.77 -23.77
N GLY A 39 -18.73 -18.39 -23.10
CA GLY A 39 -20.08 -18.91 -23.35
C GLY A 39 -20.44 -20.22 -22.62
N ALA A 40 -19.48 -20.91 -21.98
CA ALA A 40 -19.78 -22.10 -21.18
C ALA A 40 -20.57 -21.78 -19.91
N VAL A 41 -20.38 -20.59 -19.34
CA VAL A 41 -21.09 -20.08 -18.16
C VAL A 41 -22.00 -18.95 -18.62
N THR A 42 -23.31 -19.10 -18.41
CA THR A 42 -24.32 -18.08 -18.70
C THR A 42 -24.84 -17.51 -17.38
N PRO A 43 -24.44 -16.27 -17.00
CA PRO A 43 -24.94 -15.62 -15.79
C PRO A 43 -26.46 -15.45 -15.81
N GLN A 44 -27.08 -15.52 -14.64
CA GLN A 44 -28.51 -15.30 -14.39
C GLN A 44 -28.69 -14.29 -13.24
N GLY A 45 -29.93 -13.94 -12.93
CA GLY A 45 -30.28 -13.08 -11.79
C GLY A 45 -29.55 -11.73 -11.81
N TRP A 46 -29.04 -11.33 -10.64
CA TRP A 46 -28.43 -10.00 -10.48
C TRP A 46 -27.18 -9.79 -11.32
N LEU A 47 -26.37 -10.83 -11.55
CA LEU A 47 -25.14 -10.70 -12.32
C LEU A 47 -25.46 -10.54 -13.81
N ALA A 48 -26.47 -11.25 -14.32
CA ALA A 48 -26.97 -11.02 -15.68
C ALA A 48 -27.49 -9.59 -15.84
N GLU A 49 -28.20 -9.06 -14.84
CA GLU A 49 -28.65 -7.67 -14.85
C GLU A 49 -27.50 -6.67 -14.80
N MET A 50 -26.48 -6.94 -13.98
CA MET A 50 -25.26 -6.13 -13.90
C MET A 50 -24.56 -6.06 -15.26
N LEU A 51 -24.40 -7.20 -15.95
CA LEU A 51 -23.81 -7.27 -17.29
C LEU A 51 -24.66 -6.54 -18.35
N ARG A 52 -26.00 -6.63 -18.29
CA ARG A 52 -26.89 -5.84 -19.15
C ARG A 52 -26.70 -4.35 -18.96
N ARG A 53 -26.61 -3.88 -17.71
CA ARG A 53 -26.38 -2.46 -17.41
C ARG A 53 -25.01 -2.01 -17.90
N GLN A 54 -23.98 -2.85 -17.71
CA GLN A 54 -22.65 -2.56 -18.23
C GLN A 54 -22.63 -2.47 -19.76
N ARG A 55 -23.34 -3.37 -20.46
CA ARG A 55 -23.57 -3.30 -21.90
C ARG A 55 -24.27 -2.01 -22.29
N ASP A 56 -25.37 -1.67 -21.63
CA ASP A 56 -26.19 -0.50 -21.95
C ASP A 56 -25.54 0.83 -21.46
N GLY A 57 -24.44 0.74 -20.72
CA GLY A 57 -23.65 1.83 -20.15
C GLY A 57 -22.39 2.13 -20.95
N LEU A 58 -21.32 2.55 -20.26
CA LEU A 58 -20.07 2.95 -20.91
C LEU A 58 -19.50 1.83 -21.79
N THR A 59 -19.39 0.60 -21.28
CA THR A 59 -18.72 -0.49 -22.01
C THR A 59 -19.32 -0.72 -23.40
N GLY A 60 -20.64 -0.79 -23.57
CA GLY A 60 -21.24 -0.98 -24.90
C GLY A 60 -21.19 0.25 -25.82
N HIS A 61 -21.12 1.46 -25.25
CA HIS A 61 -21.24 2.72 -26.00
C HIS A 61 -19.96 3.54 -26.10
N LEU A 62 -18.83 3.07 -25.57
CA LEU A 62 -17.56 3.81 -25.68
C LEU A 62 -17.11 4.02 -27.13
N GLY A 63 -17.49 3.13 -28.06
CA GLY A 63 -17.27 3.34 -29.50
C GLY A 63 -17.97 4.57 -30.07
N GLU A 64 -18.95 5.14 -29.36
CA GLU A 64 -19.61 6.41 -29.69
C GLU A 64 -19.02 7.59 -28.92
N ILE A 65 -18.43 7.34 -27.75
CA ILE A 65 -18.00 8.37 -26.78
C ILE A 65 -16.52 8.67 -26.91
N SER A 66 -15.67 7.65 -26.80
CA SER A 66 -14.22 7.74 -26.65
C SER A 66 -13.54 8.13 -27.95
N ALA A 67 -12.67 9.16 -27.91
CA ALA A 67 -11.88 9.55 -29.08
C ALA A 67 -10.86 8.47 -29.48
N TRP A 68 -10.44 7.61 -28.55
CA TRP A 68 -9.43 6.58 -28.80
C TRP A 68 -9.98 5.36 -29.54
N LEU A 69 -11.30 5.17 -29.51
CA LEU A 69 -11.99 4.11 -30.23
C LEU A 69 -12.49 4.56 -31.61
N THR A 70 -12.09 5.75 -32.07
CA THR A 70 -12.38 6.15 -33.45
C THR A 70 -11.66 5.21 -34.42
N LYS A 71 -12.37 4.81 -35.48
CA LYS A 71 -11.82 3.92 -36.53
C LYS A 71 -10.88 4.66 -37.48
N GLU A 72 -11.11 5.96 -37.69
CA GLU A 72 -10.30 6.75 -38.62
C GLU A 72 -8.93 7.09 -38.03
N GLY A 73 -7.86 6.65 -38.69
CA GLY A 73 -6.49 6.92 -38.24
C GLY A 73 -6.09 6.17 -36.97
N ASN A 74 -6.78 5.07 -36.63
CA ASN A 74 -6.41 4.18 -35.54
C ASN A 74 -5.27 3.24 -35.95
N ALA A 75 -4.19 3.22 -35.19
CA ALA A 75 -3.00 2.44 -35.46
C ALA A 75 -3.25 0.93 -35.40
N TRP A 76 -4.23 0.48 -34.61
CA TRP A 76 -4.64 -0.93 -34.54
C TRP A 76 -5.29 -1.45 -35.83
N LEU A 77 -5.78 -0.53 -36.69
CA LEU A 77 -6.33 -0.85 -38.01
C LEU A 77 -5.32 -0.58 -39.14
N SER A 78 -4.11 -0.10 -38.82
CA SER A 78 -3.08 0.20 -39.82
C SER A 78 -2.11 -0.96 -40.01
N ARG A 79 -1.81 -1.28 -41.27
CA ARG A 79 -0.81 -2.32 -41.62
C ARG A 79 0.63 -1.94 -41.27
N ASP A 80 0.94 -0.65 -41.21
CA ASP A 80 2.26 -0.16 -40.81
C ASP A 80 2.34 0.23 -39.33
N GLY A 81 1.27 -0.02 -38.56
CA GLY A 81 1.21 0.30 -37.13
C GLY A 81 1.18 1.79 -36.81
N LYS A 82 0.96 2.67 -37.80
CA LYS A 82 0.92 4.13 -37.58
C LYS A 82 -0.51 4.64 -37.47
N GLY A 83 -0.71 5.55 -36.54
CA GLY A 83 -2.01 6.19 -36.31
C GLY A 83 -1.92 7.18 -35.15
N LYS A 84 -2.96 7.98 -34.99
CA LYS A 84 -3.07 8.94 -33.89
C LYS A 84 -3.41 8.24 -32.57
N TYR A 85 -4.24 7.21 -32.63
CA TYR A 85 -4.70 6.43 -31.49
C TYR A 85 -4.18 5.01 -31.66
N GLY A 86 -3.55 4.45 -30.63
CA GLY A 86 -2.87 3.17 -30.76
C GLY A 86 -2.21 2.67 -29.49
N TRP A 87 -2.63 3.14 -28.32
CA TRP A 87 -2.05 2.69 -27.07
C TRP A 87 -3.04 1.75 -26.37
N GLU A 88 -3.17 1.85 -25.04
CA GLU A 88 -3.88 0.89 -24.20
C GLU A 88 -5.41 0.98 -24.26
N GLU A 89 -6.01 2.08 -24.72
CA GLU A 89 -7.47 2.30 -24.58
C GLU A 89 -8.30 1.28 -25.34
N LEU A 90 -7.93 0.99 -26.59
CA LEU A 90 -8.61 -0.03 -27.39
C LEU A 90 -8.49 -1.41 -26.74
N PRO A 91 -7.28 -1.95 -26.47
CA PRO A 91 -7.18 -3.28 -25.88
C PRO A 91 -7.77 -3.38 -24.48
N TYR A 92 -7.66 -2.35 -23.62
CA TYR A 92 -8.36 -2.35 -22.32
C TYR A 92 -9.87 -2.48 -22.47
N TRP A 93 -10.47 -1.69 -23.35
CA TRP A 93 -11.91 -1.77 -23.59
C TRP A 93 -12.30 -3.09 -24.26
N LEU A 94 -11.56 -3.50 -25.29
CA LEU A 94 -11.86 -4.69 -26.08
C LEU A 94 -11.78 -5.96 -25.24
N LYS A 95 -10.84 -6.04 -24.29
CA LYS A 95 -10.67 -7.17 -23.35
C LYS A 95 -11.97 -7.48 -22.61
N GLY A 96 -12.64 -6.47 -22.05
CA GLY A 96 -13.93 -6.65 -21.40
C GLY A 96 -15.11 -6.71 -22.37
N TYR A 97 -15.09 -5.89 -23.42
CA TYR A 97 -16.16 -5.79 -24.41
C TYR A 97 -16.41 -7.12 -25.15
N ILE A 98 -15.34 -7.81 -25.56
CA ILE A 98 -15.44 -9.06 -26.31
C ILE A 98 -16.02 -10.20 -25.46
N GLU A 99 -15.59 -10.33 -24.21
CA GLU A 99 -16.14 -11.32 -23.27
C GLU A 99 -17.60 -10.99 -22.93
N LEU A 100 -17.94 -9.71 -22.74
CA LEU A 100 -19.32 -9.27 -22.55
C LEU A 100 -20.19 -9.62 -23.77
N ALA A 101 -19.69 -9.42 -24.99
CA ALA A 101 -20.38 -9.77 -26.22
C ALA A 101 -20.71 -11.28 -26.28
N TYR A 102 -19.76 -12.13 -25.88
CA TYR A 102 -19.95 -13.59 -25.87
C TYR A 102 -20.87 -14.06 -24.76
N LEU A 103 -20.75 -13.51 -23.55
CA LEU A 103 -21.64 -13.85 -22.42
C LEU A 103 -23.09 -13.46 -22.69
N MET A 104 -23.31 -12.38 -23.44
CA MET A 104 -24.64 -11.87 -23.77
C MET A 104 -25.19 -12.39 -25.10
N ASP A 105 -24.39 -13.13 -25.87
CA ASP A 105 -24.69 -13.55 -27.25
C ASP A 105 -25.20 -12.37 -28.11
N ASP A 106 -24.53 -11.22 -28.00
CA ASP A 106 -24.95 -9.97 -28.65
C ASP A 106 -24.31 -9.85 -30.05
N PRO A 107 -25.08 -10.02 -31.14
CA PRO A 107 -24.51 -10.12 -32.49
C PRO A 107 -23.85 -8.82 -32.96
N ASP A 108 -24.33 -7.65 -32.51
CA ASP A 108 -23.77 -6.36 -32.91
C ASP A 108 -22.42 -6.13 -32.22
N MET A 109 -22.31 -6.48 -30.93
CA MET A 109 -21.04 -6.40 -30.21
C MET A 109 -20.03 -7.45 -30.68
N ILE A 110 -20.49 -8.65 -31.03
CA ILE A 110 -19.63 -9.69 -31.62
C ILE A 110 -19.05 -9.17 -32.94
N ALA A 111 -19.89 -8.61 -33.82
CA ALA A 111 -19.43 -8.05 -35.10
C ALA A 111 -18.45 -6.88 -34.92
N GLU A 112 -18.68 -6.00 -33.94
CA GLU A 112 -17.74 -4.91 -33.63
C GLU A 112 -16.40 -5.46 -33.09
N SER A 113 -16.44 -6.48 -32.23
CA SER A 113 -15.23 -7.13 -31.72
C SER A 113 -14.42 -7.77 -32.86
N GLU A 114 -15.09 -8.52 -33.73
CA GLU A 114 -14.48 -9.16 -34.91
C GLU A 114 -13.85 -8.13 -35.86
N PHE A 115 -14.49 -6.97 -36.04
CA PHE A 115 -13.93 -5.88 -36.84
C PHE A 115 -12.55 -5.43 -36.32
N TRP A 116 -12.39 -5.25 -35.01
CA TRP A 116 -11.11 -4.89 -34.41
C TRP A 116 -10.09 -6.03 -34.48
N ILE A 117 -10.51 -7.27 -34.20
CA ILE A 117 -9.65 -8.45 -34.27
C ILE A 117 -9.10 -8.66 -35.70
N GLU A 118 -9.91 -8.51 -36.74
CA GLU A 118 -9.43 -8.58 -38.13
C GLU A 118 -8.41 -7.49 -38.45
N GLY A 119 -8.59 -6.28 -37.93
CA GLY A 119 -7.60 -5.21 -38.04
C GLY A 119 -6.26 -5.59 -37.38
N VAL A 120 -6.32 -6.14 -36.18
CA VAL A 120 -5.15 -6.63 -35.42
C VAL A 120 -4.43 -7.75 -36.19
N LEU A 121 -5.16 -8.76 -36.67
CA LEU A 121 -4.60 -9.85 -37.48
C LEU A 121 -3.93 -9.32 -38.77
N ALA A 122 -4.56 -8.35 -39.44
CA ALA A 122 -4.04 -7.74 -40.66
C ALA A 122 -2.83 -6.80 -40.44
N SER A 123 -2.54 -6.42 -39.20
CA SER A 123 -1.46 -5.49 -38.83
C SER A 123 -0.08 -6.16 -38.69
N GLN A 124 -0.01 -7.50 -38.71
CA GLN A 124 1.25 -8.21 -38.52
C GLN A 124 2.25 -7.92 -39.64
N ARG A 125 3.46 -7.50 -39.25
CA ARG A 125 4.58 -7.15 -40.13
C ARG A 125 5.40 -8.37 -40.52
N ALA A 126 6.40 -8.17 -41.39
CA ALA A 126 7.22 -9.26 -41.93
C ALA A 126 8.11 -9.93 -40.87
N ASP A 127 8.62 -9.14 -39.92
CA ASP A 127 9.44 -9.58 -38.79
C ASP A 127 8.66 -10.34 -37.72
N GLY A 128 7.34 -10.15 -37.63
CA GLY A 128 6.45 -10.83 -36.70
C GLY A 128 5.80 -9.89 -35.68
N ASP A 129 6.28 -8.65 -35.55
CA ASP A 129 5.64 -7.62 -34.72
C ASP A 129 4.25 -7.26 -35.28
N PHE A 130 3.33 -6.85 -34.42
CA PHE A 130 1.94 -6.54 -34.81
C PHE A 130 1.40 -5.31 -34.08
N GLY A 131 0.27 -4.80 -34.57
CA GLY A 131 -0.40 -3.66 -33.98
C GLY A 131 0.40 -2.35 -34.12
N PRO A 132 0.11 -1.36 -33.27
CA PRO A 132 0.75 -0.05 -33.25
C PRO A 132 2.27 -0.15 -33.08
N ASP A 133 3.05 0.48 -33.94
CA ASP A 133 4.52 0.55 -33.83
C ASP A 133 4.93 1.76 -32.97
N GLN A 134 4.62 1.68 -31.67
CA GLN A 134 4.97 2.73 -30.71
C GLN A 134 6.42 2.59 -30.23
N ARG A 135 7.14 3.71 -30.25
CA ARG A 135 8.56 3.81 -29.83
C ARG A 135 8.71 4.80 -28.69
N LEU A 136 9.51 4.42 -27.70
CA LEU A 136 9.84 5.25 -26.54
C LEU A 136 10.91 6.29 -26.91
N GLY A 137 11.20 7.20 -25.97
CA GLY A 137 12.17 8.28 -26.19
C GLY A 137 13.61 7.79 -26.48
N ASP A 138 13.94 6.56 -26.07
CA ASP A 138 15.21 5.89 -26.37
C ASP A 138 15.20 5.11 -27.70
N GLY A 139 14.08 5.11 -28.43
CA GLY A 139 13.90 4.40 -29.69
C GLY A 139 13.47 2.94 -29.58
N THR A 140 13.40 2.38 -28.36
CA THR A 140 12.95 1.01 -28.12
C THR A 140 11.44 0.87 -28.33
N ARG A 141 10.97 -0.37 -28.51
CA ARG A 141 9.56 -0.68 -28.77
C ARG A 141 8.75 -0.69 -27.47
N ASP A 142 7.56 -0.09 -27.49
CA ASP A 142 6.60 -0.18 -26.38
C ASP A 142 5.61 -1.34 -26.58
N TYR A 143 5.81 -2.44 -25.84
CA TYR A 143 4.98 -3.64 -25.94
C TYR A 143 3.71 -3.59 -25.08
N TRP A 144 3.52 -2.57 -24.23
CA TRP A 144 2.49 -2.58 -23.20
C TRP A 144 1.09 -2.89 -23.75
N ALA A 145 0.62 -2.10 -24.71
CA ALA A 145 -0.72 -2.26 -25.27
C ALA A 145 -0.90 -3.60 -26.03
N ASN A 146 0.18 -4.16 -26.58
CA ASN A 146 0.17 -5.48 -27.21
C ASN A 146 -0.08 -6.59 -26.19
N MET A 147 0.45 -6.49 -24.97
CA MET A 147 0.23 -7.50 -23.92
C MET A 147 -1.26 -7.66 -23.61
N VAL A 148 -1.97 -6.54 -23.46
CA VAL A 148 -3.42 -6.53 -23.23
C VAL A 148 -4.18 -7.06 -24.45
N MET A 149 -3.76 -6.70 -25.67
CA MET A 149 -4.39 -7.20 -26.90
C MET A 149 -4.28 -8.73 -27.05
N LEU A 150 -3.24 -9.35 -26.48
CA LEU A 150 -3.12 -10.82 -26.49
C LEU A 150 -4.27 -11.49 -25.73
N TYR A 151 -4.77 -10.90 -24.63
CA TYR A 151 -5.97 -11.41 -23.96
C TYR A 151 -7.20 -11.37 -24.88
N CYS A 152 -7.37 -10.30 -25.67
CA CYS A 152 -8.48 -10.17 -26.63
C CYS A 152 -8.42 -11.28 -27.70
N LEU A 153 -7.21 -11.54 -28.23
CA LEU A 153 -6.97 -12.60 -29.21
C LEU A 153 -7.24 -14.00 -28.62
N GLN A 154 -6.89 -14.21 -27.34
CA GLN A 154 -7.18 -15.46 -26.62
C GLN A 154 -8.68 -15.69 -26.49
N SER A 155 -9.44 -14.69 -26.01
CA SER A 155 -10.90 -14.79 -25.89
C SER A 155 -11.57 -15.07 -27.24
N TYR A 156 -11.14 -14.36 -28.30
CA TYR A 156 -11.63 -14.61 -29.67
C TYR A 156 -11.36 -16.04 -30.14
N TYR A 157 -10.13 -16.53 -29.97
CA TYR A 157 -9.75 -17.88 -30.35
C TYR A 157 -10.53 -18.93 -29.55
N GLU A 158 -10.66 -18.77 -28.22
CA GLU A 158 -11.34 -19.71 -27.33
C GLU A 158 -12.84 -19.81 -27.62
N TYR A 159 -13.48 -18.68 -27.96
CA TYR A 159 -14.88 -18.67 -28.37
C TYR A 159 -15.09 -19.34 -29.74
N GLY A 160 -14.17 -19.15 -30.69
CA GLY A 160 -14.18 -19.90 -31.94
C GLY A 160 -13.96 -21.40 -31.70
N GLU A 161 -12.97 -21.75 -30.89
CA GLU A 161 -12.61 -23.12 -30.53
C GLU A 161 -13.77 -23.89 -29.87
N SER A 162 -14.49 -23.24 -28.95
CA SER A 162 -15.65 -23.86 -28.29
C SER A 162 -16.79 -24.21 -29.25
N ARG A 163 -16.88 -23.50 -30.39
CA ARG A 163 -17.86 -23.73 -31.47
C ARG A 163 -17.32 -24.59 -32.62
N GLY A 164 -16.07 -25.03 -32.55
CA GLY A 164 -15.42 -25.78 -33.63
C GLY A 164 -15.01 -24.92 -34.84
N GLU A 165 -14.91 -23.60 -34.64
CA GLU A 165 -14.61 -22.56 -35.62
C GLU A 165 -13.33 -21.78 -35.26
N ALA A 166 -12.37 -22.43 -34.59
CA ALA A 166 -11.12 -21.78 -34.17
C ALA A 166 -10.37 -21.15 -35.35
N ASP A 167 -9.94 -19.89 -35.19
CA ASP A 167 -9.11 -19.20 -36.17
C ASP A 167 -7.61 -19.36 -35.88
N ASN A 168 -6.98 -20.30 -36.59
CA ASN A 168 -5.55 -20.58 -36.44
C ASN A 168 -4.64 -19.39 -36.78
N ARG A 169 -5.13 -18.35 -37.48
CA ARG A 169 -4.36 -17.12 -37.70
C ARG A 169 -3.95 -16.45 -36.39
N VAL A 170 -4.72 -16.63 -35.32
CA VAL A 170 -4.36 -16.14 -33.98
C VAL A 170 -3.10 -16.83 -33.47
N LEU A 171 -3.05 -18.17 -33.51
CA LEU A 171 -1.89 -18.94 -33.07
C LEU A 171 -0.67 -18.59 -33.93
N GLU A 172 -0.83 -18.49 -35.26
CA GLU A 172 0.22 -18.08 -36.18
C GLU A 172 0.77 -16.68 -35.86
N LEU A 173 -0.13 -15.72 -35.60
CA LEU A 173 0.26 -14.35 -35.25
C LEU A 173 1.05 -14.34 -33.94
N MET A 174 0.53 -14.96 -32.88
CA MET A 174 1.17 -14.98 -31.56
C MET A 174 2.52 -15.71 -31.60
N THR A 175 2.63 -16.85 -32.29
CA THR A 175 3.91 -17.57 -32.45
C THR A 175 4.95 -16.70 -33.15
N ARG A 176 4.59 -16.01 -34.24
CA ARG A 176 5.51 -15.10 -34.94
C ARG A 176 5.89 -13.89 -34.09
N TYR A 177 4.95 -13.36 -33.30
CA TYR A 177 5.19 -12.23 -32.40
C TYR A 177 6.19 -12.59 -31.28
N PHE A 178 6.01 -13.73 -30.61
CA PHE A 178 6.94 -14.15 -29.56
C PHE A 178 8.31 -14.54 -30.12
N ARG A 179 8.37 -15.11 -31.33
CA ARG A 179 9.64 -15.30 -32.04
C ARG A 179 10.32 -13.97 -32.37
N TYR A 180 9.57 -12.94 -32.76
CA TYR A 180 10.11 -11.60 -32.91
C TYR A 180 10.68 -11.08 -31.58
N GLN A 181 9.93 -11.16 -30.47
CA GLN A 181 10.41 -10.76 -29.15
C GLN A 181 11.67 -11.53 -28.72
N ALA A 182 11.80 -12.80 -29.11
CA ALA A 182 13.01 -13.59 -28.88
C ALA A 182 14.26 -12.93 -29.51
N THR A 183 14.11 -12.25 -30.66
CA THR A 183 15.23 -11.59 -31.37
C THR A 183 15.65 -10.24 -30.80
N VAL A 184 14.81 -9.59 -30.00
CA VAL A 184 15.07 -8.25 -29.41
C VAL A 184 16.14 -8.37 -28.32
N PRO A 185 17.21 -7.58 -28.24
CA PRO A 185 18.17 -7.66 -27.13
C PRO A 185 17.53 -7.50 -25.74
N ASP A 186 18.03 -8.19 -24.71
CA ASP A 186 17.48 -8.11 -23.33
C ASP A 186 17.49 -6.66 -22.80
N ASP A 187 18.49 -5.85 -23.16
CA ASP A 187 18.60 -4.42 -22.79
C ASP A 187 17.71 -3.48 -23.61
N GLU A 188 17.06 -3.99 -24.66
CA GLU A 188 16.04 -3.28 -25.46
C GLU A 188 14.62 -3.80 -25.19
N MET A 189 14.47 -4.83 -24.34
CA MET A 189 13.22 -5.49 -24.04
C MET A 189 12.61 -4.96 -22.73
N LEU A 190 11.33 -4.53 -22.78
CA LEU A 190 10.60 -3.98 -21.62
C LEU A 190 11.29 -2.79 -20.93
N THR A 191 11.90 -1.89 -21.68
CA THR A 191 12.65 -0.72 -21.15
C THR A 191 11.77 0.37 -20.55
N GLY A 192 10.51 0.47 -21.01
CA GLY A 192 9.55 1.49 -20.59
C GLY A 192 8.89 1.16 -19.26
N TYR A 193 8.52 2.19 -18.50
CA TYR A 193 7.94 2.06 -17.15
C TYR A 193 6.80 1.03 -17.06
N TRP A 194 5.74 1.19 -17.87
CA TRP A 194 4.56 0.31 -17.83
C TRP A 194 4.90 -1.13 -18.21
N GLN A 195 5.50 -1.32 -19.39
CA GLN A 195 5.87 -2.66 -19.89
C GLN A 195 6.87 -3.38 -18.99
N LYS A 196 7.74 -2.66 -18.28
CA LYS A 196 8.69 -3.23 -17.32
C LYS A 196 7.99 -3.77 -16.08
N MET A 197 7.04 -3.03 -15.52
CA MET A 197 6.30 -3.49 -14.34
C MET A 197 5.37 -4.65 -14.66
N ARG A 198 4.75 -4.62 -15.85
CA ARG A 198 3.62 -5.47 -16.26
C ARG A 198 3.97 -6.62 -17.19
N GLY A 199 5.25 -6.98 -17.30
CA GLY A 199 5.69 -8.06 -18.19
C GLY A 199 5.07 -9.44 -17.91
N GLY A 200 4.52 -9.66 -16.70
CA GLY A 200 3.81 -10.88 -16.33
C GLY A 200 2.57 -11.19 -17.17
N ASP A 201 1.88 -10.18 -17.70
CA ASP A 201 0.73 -10.40 -18.60
C ASP A 201 1.14 -10.98 -19.94
N ASN A 202 2.35 -10.63 -20.40
CA ASN A 202 2.93 -11.22 -21.59
C ASN A 202 3.30 -12.70 -21.34
N LEU A 203 3.79 -13.03 -20.13
CA LEU A 203 4.13 -14.39 -19.72
C LEU A 203 2.91 -15.32 -19.73
N GLN A 204 1.78 -14.85 -19.20
CA GLN A 204 0.51 -15.60 -19.22
C GLN A 204 0.09 -15.97 -20.65
N SER A 205 0.23 -15.04 -21.58
CA SER A 205 -0.10 -15.23 -23.00
C SER A 205 0.82 -16.25 -23.70
N ILE A 206 2.10 -16.31 -23.29
CA ILE A 206 3.03 -17.33 -23.78
C ILE A 206 2.60 -18.73 -23.33
N TYR A 207 2.26 -18.91 -22.05
CA TYR A 207 1.84 -20.21 -21.55
C TYR A 207 0.53 -20.68 -22.16
N TRP A 208 -0.41 -19.75 -22.37
CA TRP A 208 -1.63 -20.03 -23.12
C TRP A 208 -1.33 -20.60 -24.52
N LEU A 209 -0.39 -19.98 -25.24
CA LEU A 209 0.00 -20.42 -26.58
C LEU A 209 0.77 -21.74 -26.55
N TYR A 210 1.68 -21.91 -25.58
CA TYR A 210 2.46 -23.13 -25.40
C TYR A 210 1.56 -24.34 -25.14
N ASN A 211 0.52 -24.18 -24.31
CA ASN A 211 -0.40 -25.27 -24.00
C ASN A 211 -1.12 -25.80 -25.25
N ARG A 212 -1.38 -24.93 -26.23
CA ARG A 212 -2.02 -25.28 -27.51
C ARG A 212 -1.03 -25.81 -28.55
N THR A 213 0.12 -25.17 -28.70
CA THR A 213 1.08 -25.46 -29.78
C THR A 213 2.12 -26.52 -29.40
N GLY A 214 2.60 -26.51 -28.15
CA GLY A 214 3.75 -27.29 -27.70
C GLY A 214 5.10 -26.81 -28.21
N ASP A 215 5.18 -25.58 -28.71
CA ASP A 215 6.43 -25.00 -29.21
C ASP A 215 7.36 -24.66 -28.04
N GLU A 216 8.38 -25.51 -27.81
CA GLU A 216 9.30 -25.36 -26.67
C GLU A 216 10.11 -24.05 -26.71
N GLU A 217 10.30 -23.43 -27.90
CA GLU A 217 10.96 -22.12 -28.03
C GLU A 217 10.23 -21.03 -27.23
N LEU A 218 8.91 -21.16 -27.05
CA LEU A 218 8.10 -20.23 -26.27
C LEU A 218 8.54 -20.16 -24.81
N LEU A 219 9.01 -21.27 -24.23
CA LEU A 219 9.47 -21.32 -22.84
C LEU A 219 10.80 -20.55 -22.67
N GLU A 220 11.64 -20.50 -23.70
CA GLU A 220 12.85 -19.67 -23.70
C GLU A 220 12.49 -18.17 -23.73
N VAL A 221 11.45 -17.80 -24.49
CA VAL A 221 10.92 -16.43 -24.51
C VAL A 221 10.30 -16.05 -23.16
N ALA A 222 9.57 -16.96 -22.52
CA ALA A 222 9.03 -16.79 -21.16
C ALA A 222 10.14 -16.50 -20.14
N GLU A 223 11.22 -17.30 -20.14
CA GLU A 223 12.37 -17.10 -19.26
C GLU A 223 12.99 -15.70 -19.45
N LYS A 224 13.17 -15.30 -20.71
CA LYS A 224 13.67 -13.97 -21.05
C LYS A 224 12.77 -12.85 -20.54
N LEU A 225 11.46 -12.95 -20.76
CA LEU A 225 10.51 -11.94 -20.31
C LEU A 225 10.50 -11.81 -18.79
N HIS A 226 10.56 -12.92 -18.07
CA HIS A 226 10.71 -12.89 -16.60
C HIS A 226 11.98 -12.12 -16.20
N ARG A 227 13.13 -12.39 -16.85
CA ARG A 227 14.38 -11.64 -16.58
C ARG A 227 14.28 -10.13 -16.88
N CYS A 228 13.51 -9.74 -17.90
CA CYS A 228 13.36 -8.34 -18.30
C CYS A 228 12.26 -7.59 -17.53
N THR A 229 11.35 -8.33 -16.88
CA THR A 229 10.29 -7.77 -16.03
C THR A 229 10.89 -7.25 -14.72
N ALA A 230 10.22 -6.27 -14.11
CA ALA A 230 10.58 -5.81 -12.78
C ALA A 230 10.62 -6.99 -11.79
N ASN A 231 11.60 -6.97 -10.87
CA ASN A 231 11.76 -8.07 -9.94
C ASN A 231 10.70 -7.99 -8.83
N TRP A 232 9.60 -8.72 -9.00
CA TRP A 232 8.54 -8.89 -8.01
C TRP A 232 8.84 -10.00 -6.99
N THR A 233 10.06 -10.55 -6.95
CA THR A 233 10.46 -11.58 -5.97
C THR A 233 11.27 -11.02 -4.81
N LEU A 234 11.41 -9.69 -4.71
CA LEU A 234 12.20 -9.05 -3.66
C LEU A 234 11.47 -9.16 -2.31
N PRO A 235 12.11 -9.74 -1.28
CA PRO A 235 11.48 -9.87 0.03
C PRO A 235 11.29 -8.50 0.68
N ASN A 236 10.08 -8.25 1.21
CA ASN A 236 9.71 -7.00 1.90
C ASN A 236 9.90 -5.73 1.03
N ASP A 237 9.95 -5.84 -0.29
CA ASP A 237 10.09 -4.69 -1.18
C ASP A 237 9.21 -4.84 -2.42
N LEU A 238 8.56 -3.74 -2.82
CA LEU A 238 7.74 -3.69 -4.02
C LEU A 238 8.47 -2.82 -5.04
N PRO A 239 8.73 -3.33 -6.26
CA PRO A 239 9.45 -2.57 -7.29
C PRO A 239 8.66 -1.35 -7.81
N ASN A 240 7.41 -1.17 -7.36
CA ASN A 240 6.51 -0.14 -7.81
C ASN A 240 5.46 0.23 -6.76
N TRP A 241 5.03 1.50 -6.72
CA TRP A 241 4.01 2.00 -5.79
C TRP A 241 2.70 2.42 -6.49
N HIS A 242 2.61 2.36 -7.81
CA HIS A 242 1.37 2.61 -8.54
C HIS A 242 0.39 1.46 -8.27
N ASN A 243 -0.78 1.78 -7.71
CA ASN A 243 -1.70 0.77 -7.18
C ASN A 243 -2.12 -0.26 -8.23
N VAL A 244 -2.35 0.16 -9.48
CA VAL A 244 -2.74 -0.75 -10.58
C VAL A 244 -1.59 -1.68 -10.96
N ASN A 245 -0.34 -1.19 -10.96
CA ASN A 245 0.80 -2.04 -11.27
C ASN A 245 0.95 -3.13 -10.21
N ILE A 246 0.77 -2.77 -8.94
CA ILE A 246 0.82 -3.74 -7.85
C ILE A 246 -0.33 -4.75 -8.00
N ALA A 247 -1.57 -4.27 -8.13
CA ALA A 247 -2.77 -5.10 -8.25
C ALA A 247 -2.69 -6.06 -9.43
N GLU A 248 -2.09 -5.65 -10.55
CA GLU A 248 -1.93 -6.44 -11.76
C GLU A 248 -0.74 -7.42 -11.67
N CYS A 249 0.37 -7.03 -11.03
CA CYS A 249 1.66 -7.71 -11.23
C CYS A 249 2.17 -8.46 -10.01
N PHE A 250 1.54 -8.34 -8.84
CA PHE A 250 1.93 -9.16 -7.69
C PHE A 250 1.88 -10.67 -8.02
N ARG A 251 1.07 -11.08 -9.00
CA ARG A 251 0.91 -12.44 -9.52
C ARG A 251 2.01 -12.91 -10.48
N GLU A 252 2.87 -12.02 -10.97
CA GLU A 252 3.89 -12.36 -11.98
C GLU A 252 4.81 -13.51 -11.53
N PRO A 253 5.36 -13.51 -10.29
CA PRO A 253 6.18 -14.62 -9.81
C PRO A 253 5.42 -15.95 -9.81
N ALA A 254 4.16 -15.98 -9.37
CA ALA A 254 3.34 -17.19 -9.39
C ALA A 254 2.99 -17.65 -10.80
N THR A 255 2.92 -16.73 -11.77
CA THR A 255 2.81 -17.10 -13.18
C THR A 255 4.09 -17.79 -13.63
N TYR A 256 5.27 -17.22 -13.36
CA TYR A 256 6.55 -17.84 -13.72
C TYR A 256 6.85 -19.16 -12.98
N TYR A 257 6.33 -19.34 -11.77
CA TYR A 257 6.35 -20.61 -11.03
C TYR A 257 5.84 -21.79 -11.88
N LEU A 258 4.86 -21.57 -12.76
CA LEU A 258 4.38 -22.62 -13.65
C LEU A 258 5.51 -23.25 -14.48
N GLN A 259 6.48 -22.45 -14.94
CA GLN A 259 7.63 -22.97 -15.68
C GLN A 259 8.80 -23.33 -14.75
N SER A 260 9.14 -22.46 -13.79
CA SER A 260 10.32 -22.65 -12.95
C SER A 260 10.19 -23.82 -11.98
N ARG A 261 8.95 -24.14 -11.57
CA ARG A 261 8.61 -25.10 -10.50
C ARG A 261 9.22 -24.75 -9.14
N ASP A 262 9.79 -23.55 -9.01
CA ASP A 262 10.36 -23.06 -7.77
C ASP A 262 9.27 -22.44 -6.90
N SER A 263 8.93 -23.13 -5.80
CA SER A 263 7.94 -22.64 -4.84
C SER A 263 8.26 -21.25 -4.29
N GLY A 264 9.53 -20.80 -4.33
CA GLY A 264 9.92 -19.44 -3.95
C GLY A 264 9.21 -18.36 -4.79
N HIS A 265 9.02 -18.58 -6.09
CA HIS A 265 8.26 -17.66 -6.93
C HIS A 265 6.77 -17.65 -6.58
N LEU A 266 6.19 -18.81 -6.24
CA LEU A 266 4.80 -18.85 -5.76
C LEU A 266 4.64 -18.08 -4.45
N GLN A 267 5.55 -18.31 -3.49
CA GLN A 267 5.52 -17.63 -2.18
C GLN A 267 5.73 -16.12 -2.31
N ALA A 268 6.53 -15.66 -3.28
CA ALA A 268 6.72 -14.24 -3.55
C ALA A 268 5.40 -13.52 -3.90
N ALA A 269 4.49 -14.16 -4.64
CA ALA A 269 3.19 -13.55 -4.95
C ALA A 269 2.32 -13.35 -3.70
N TYR A 270 2.28 -14.33 -2.80
CA TYR A 270 1.61 -14.19 -1.50
C TYR A 270 2.30 -13.11 -0.64
N ALA A 271 3.63 -13.08 -0.63
CA ALA A 271 4.40 -12.09 0.12
C ALA A 271 4.11 -10.66 -0.38
N ASN A 272 4.05 -10.43 -1.69
CA ASN A 272 3.69 -9.14 -2.29
C ASN A 272 2.27 -8.71 -1.89
N PHE A 273 1.31 -9.63 -1.95
CA PHE A 273 -0.08 -9.40 -1.56
C PHE A 273 -0.19 -8.94 -0.10
N HIS A 274 0.59 -9.53 0.79
CA HIS A 274 0.63 -9.15 2.20
C HIS A 274 1.43 -7.88 2.46
N GLU A 275 2.56 -7.67 1.78
CA GLU A 275 3.42 -6.51 1.99
C GLU A 275 2.74 -5.20 1.60
N VAL A 276 2.02 -5.15 0.47
CA VAL A 276 1.27 -3.94 0.07
C VAL A 276 0.24 -3.53 1.13
N ARG A 277 -0.46 -4.51 1.71
CA ARG A 277 -1.46 -4.31 2.79
C ARG A 277 -0.82 -3.98 4.13
N LYS A 278 0.37 -4.52 4.40
CA LYS A 278 1.15 -4.20 5.59
C LYS A 278 1.65 -2.76 5.55
N ARG A 279 2.10 -2.28 4.38
CA ARG A 279 2.74 -0.98 4.18
C ARG A 279 1.75 0.17 3.97
N PHE A 280 0.67 -0.06 3.22
CA PHE A 280 -0.29 0.98 2.84
C PHE A 280 -1.69 0.76 3.44
N GLY A 281 -1.78 -0.11 4.45
CA GLY A 281 -3.01 -0.47 5.11
C GLY A 281 -3.85 -1.48 4.33
N GLN A 282 -4.66 -2.23 5.06
CA GLN A 282 -5.80 -2.94 4.51
C GLN A 282 -7.06 -2.28 5.05
N VAL A 283 -8.05 -2.13 4.20
CA VAL A 283 -9.32 -1.48 4.54
C VAL A 283 -10.50 -2.39 4.19
N PRO A 284 -11.70 -2.13 4.75
CA PRO A 284 -12.89 -2.90 4.41
C PRO A 284 -13.14 -2.89 2.89
N GLY A 285 -13.62 -4.01 2.35
CA GLY A 285 -13.79 -4.19 0.90
C GLY A 285 -12.55 -4.69 0.14
N GLY A 286 -11.51 -5.14 0.85
CA GLY A 286 -10.45 -6.01 0.30
C GLY A 286 -9.21 -5.32 -0.28
N MET A 287 -9.22 -3.98 -0.33
CA MET A 287 -8.18 -3.16 -0.96
C MET A 287 -7.21 -2.55 0.05
N PHE A 288 -6.19 -1.87 -0.48
CA PHE A 288 -5.16 -1.14 0.26
C PHE A 288 -5.17 0.35 -0.12
N GLY A 289 -4.57 1.21 0.70
CA GLY A 289 -4.46 2.64 0.42
C GLY A 289 -3.63 2.90 -0.83
N GLY A 290 -4.25 3.40 -1.90
CA GLY A 290 -3.64 3.38 -3.23
C GLY A 290 -3.69 4.68 -4.02
N ASP A 291 -4.67 5.57 -3.78
CA ASP A 291 -5.07 6.63 -4.72
C ASP A 291 -4.80 6.22 -6.18
N GLU A 292 -3.92 6.93 -6.89
CA GLU A 292 -3.16 6.43 -8.05
C GLU A 292 -1.82 5.80 -7.61
N ASN A 293 -1.05 6.47 -6.76
CA ASN A 293 0.11 5.89 -6.09
C ASN A 293 -0.12 5.68 -4.59
N CYS A 294 0.34 4.53 -4.10
CA CYS A 294 0.45 4.26 -2.69
C CYS A 294 1.41 5.26 -2.02
N ARG A 295 1.01 5.80 -0.87
CA ARG A 295 1.78 6.80 -0.11
C ARG A 295 2.02 6.30 1.30
N VAL A 296 3.29 6.28 1.72
CA VAL A 296 3.68 5.88 3.09
C VAL A 296 3.04 6.84 4.10
N GLY A 297 2.42 6.30 5.15
CA GLY A 297 1.69 7.07 6.16
C GLY A 297 0.27 7.50 5.77
N PHE A 298 -0.22 7.07 4.59
CA PHE A 298 -1.60 7.29 4.15
C PHE A 298 -2.35 5.95 4.08
N ASP A 299 -2.48 5.27 5.22
CA ASP A 299 -3.13 3.98 5.39
C ASP A 299 -4.54 4.06 6.02
N ASP A 300 -5.01 5.28 6.32
CA ASP A 300 -6.36 5.56 6.82
C ASP A 300 -7.47 5.18 5.81
N PRO A 301 -8.65 4.74 6.23
CA PRO A 301 -9.78 4.38 5.35
C PRO A 301 -10.37 5.51 4.51
N ARG A 302 -9.92 6.76 4.66
CA ARG A 302 -10.17 7.84 3.68
C ARG A 302 -9.33 7.68 2.41
N GLN A 303 -8.19 6.97 2.48
CA GLN A 303 -7.31 6.78 1.36
C GLN A 303 -8.05 5.92 0.32
N ALA A 304 -8.12 6.44 -0.90
CA ALA A 304 -8.89 5.82 -1.95
C ALA A 304 -8.06 4.75 -2.68
N THR A 305 -8.70 4.09 -3.63
CA THR A 305 -8.01 3.33 -4.68
C THR A 305 -8.63 3.66 -6.03
N GLU A 306 -7.80 3.68 -7.06
CA GLU A 306 -8.22 3.79 -8.45
C GLU A 306 -9.13 2.63 -8.89
N THR A 307 -10.14 2.94 -9.70
CA THR A 307 -11.08 1.95 -10.26
C THR A 307 -10.41 0.86 -11.10
N CYS A 308 -9.35 1.16 -11.86
CA CYS A 308 -8.51 0.14 -12.51
C CYS A 308 -7.93 -0.85 -11.50
N GLY A 309 -7.49 -0.37 -10.34
CA GLY A 309 -6.92 -1.21 -9.29
C GLY A 309 -7.91 -2.27 -8.79
N PHE A 310 -9.20 -1.94 -8.72
CA PHE A 310 -10.24 -2.92 -8.36
C PHE A 310 -10.34 -4.07 -9.36
N VAL A 311 -10.45 -3.75 -10.66
CA VAL A 311 -10.66 -4.78 -11.69
C VAL A 311 -9.37 -5.58 -11.99
N GLU A 312 -8.19 -5.00 -11.77
CA GLU A 312 -6.93 -5.74 -11.87
C GLU A 312 -6.66 -6.61 -10.64
N GLN A 313 -7.05 -6.18 -9.44
CA GLN A 313 -7.01 -7.03 -8.25
C GLN A 313 -7.94 -8.25 -8.43
N MET A 314 -9.18 -8.03 -8.91
CA MET A 314 -10.12 -9.11 -9.21
C MET A 314 -9.52 -10.11 -10.22
N LEU A 315 -8.98 -9.62 -11.34
CA LEU A 315 -8.36 -10.48 -12.35
C LEU A 315 -7.14 -11.23 -11.79
N SER A 316 -6.32 -10.59 -10.96
CA SER A 316 -5.19 -11.25 -10.31
C SER A 316 -5.64 -12.38 -9.41
N ASP A 317 -6.67 -12.14 -8.61
CA ASP A 317 -7.22 -13.15 -7.71
C ASP A 317 -7.80 -14.33 -8.51
N GLU A 318 -8.49 -14.08 -9.63
CA GLU A 318 -9.00 -15.12 -10.53
C GLU A 318 -7.89 -15.96 -11.19
N ILE A 319 -6.79 -15.33 -11.61
CA ILE A 319 -5.64 -16.03 -12.19
C ILE A 319 -4.89 -16.81 -11.10
N MET A 320 -4.69 -16.22 -9.93
CA MET A 320 -4.07 -16.89 -8.79
C MET A 320 -4.90 -18.09 -8.33
N LEU A 321 -6.23 -17.99 -8.36
CA LEU A 321 -7.14 -19.09 -8.09
C LEU A 321 -6.95 -20.23 -9.09
N GLN A 322 -6.73 -19.94 -10.37
CA GLN A 322 -6.42 -20.96 -11.39
C GLN A 322 -5.09 -21.68 -11.15
N ILE A 323 -4.05 -20.90 -10.81
CA ILE A 323 -2.70 -21.41 -10.58
C ILE A 323 -2.66 -22.28 -9.32
N THR A 324 -3.29 -21.82 -8.24
CA THR A 324 -3.11 -22.41 -6.90
C THR A 324 -4.23 -23.34 -6.48
N GLY A 325 -5.46 -23.11 -6.96
CA GLY A 325 -6.66 -23.76 -6.43
C GLY A 325 -6.91 -23.44 -4.95
N ASP A 326 -6.36 -22.34 -4.45
CA ASP A 326 -6.50 -21.88 -3.07
C ASP A 326 -7.73 -20.95 -2.93
N PRO A 327 -8.73 -21.30 -2.09
CA PRO A 327 -9.94 -20.49 -1.93
C PRO A 327 -9.67 -19.11 -1.31
N PHE A 328 -8.47 -18.86 -0.76
CA PHE A 328 -8.00 -17.52 -0.37
C PHE A 328 -8.24 -16.47 -1.45
N TRP A 329 -7.90 -16.79 -2.70
CA TRP A 329 -8.03 -15.84 -3.81
C TRP A 329 -9.49 -15.60 -4.19
N ALA A 330 -10.35 -16.62 -4.12
CA ALA A 330 -11.79 -16.45 -4.34
C ALA A 330 -12.41 -15.51 -3.28
N ASP A 331 -12.06 -15.69 -2.01
CA ASP A 331 -12.53 -14.82 -0.92
C ASP A 331 -12.07 -13.37 -1.12
N HIS A 332 -10.85 -13.16 -1.60
CA HIS A 332 -10.32 -11.82 -1.88
C HIS A 332 -10.93 -11.16 -3.12
N CYS A 333 -11.20 -11.93 -4.18
CA CYS A 333 -11.95 -11.44 -5.34
C CYS A 333 -13.37 -11.01 -4.93
N GLU A 334 -14.09 -11.83 -4.16
CA GLU A 334 -15.45 -11.51 -3.67
C GLU A 334 -15.48 -10.25 -2.79
N ASN A 335 -14.45 -10.03 -1.96
CA ASN A 335 -14.35 -8.81 -1.16
C ASN A 335 -14.36 -7.55 -2.05
N VAL A 336 -13.59 -7.53 -3.13
CA VAL A 336 -13.54 -6.38 -4.05
C VAL A 336 -14.82 -6.29 -4.88
N ALA A 337 -15.27 -7.42 -5.44
CA ALA A 337 -16.40 -7.50 -6.37
C ALA A 337 -17.72 -7.07 -5.73
N PHE A 338 -17.99 -7.47 -4.48
CA PHE A 338 -19.27 -7.18 -3.83
C PHE A 338 -19.29 -5.86 -3.04
N ASN A 339 -18.12 -5.34 -2.66
CA ASN A 339 -18.04 -4.19 -1.74
C ASN A 339 -17.43 -2.94 -2.36
N SER A 340 -16.29 -3.06 -3.05
CA SER A 340 -15.53 -1.90 -3.53
C SER A 340 -15.94 -1.46 -4.93
N TYR A 341 -15.95 -2.39 -5.89
CA TYR A 341 -16.17 -2.10 -7.31
C TYR A 341 -17.57 -1.54 -7.63
N PRO A 342 -18.70 -2.09 -7.12
CA PRO A 342 -20.03 -1.63 -7.51
C PRO A 342 -20.31 -0.16 -7.12
N ALA A 343 -19.63 0.34 -6.09
CA ALA A 343 -19.76 1.72 -5.63
C ALA A 343 -18.87 2.72 -6.40
N ALA A 344 -17.90 2.22 -7.19
CA ALA A 344 -17.07 3.04 -8.07
C ALA A 344 -17.81 3.48 -9.36
N VAL A 345 -18.92 2.81 -9.68
CA VAL A 345 -19.77 3.07 -10.85
C VAL A 345 -21.17 3.53 -10.45
N MET A 346 -21.82 4.29 -11.33
CA MET A 346 -23.25 4.57 -11.22
C MET A 346 -24.07 3.29 -11.46
N PRO A 347 -25.26 3.14 -10.85
CA PRO A 347 -26.13 1.96 -11.01
C PRO A 347 -26.53 1.62 -12.46
N ASP A 348 -26.42 2.57 -13.39
CA ASP A 348 -26.70 2.40 -14.81
C ASP A 348 -25.42 2.20 -15.66
N PHE A 349 -24.25 2.12 -15.02
CA PHE A 349 -22.92 2.04 -15.66
C PHE A 349 -22.61 3.17 -16.64
N LYS A 350 -23.37 4.27 -16.60
CA LYS A 350 -23.14 5.39 -17.51
C LYS A 350 -22.00 6.29 -17.07
N SER A 351 -21.63 6.28 -15.80
CA SER A 351 -20.46 7.01 -15.33
C SER A 351 -19.78 6.27 -14.19
N LEU A 352 -18.50 6.57 -14.00
CA LEU A 352 -17.67 6.07 -12.92
C LEU A 352 -16.85 7.21 -12.31
N ARG A 353 -16.29 6.98 -11.13
CA ARG A 353 -15.28 7.86 -10.54
C ARG A 353 -13.91 7.21 -10.60
N TYR A 354 -12.85 8.03 -10.58
CA TYR A 354 -11.50 7.52 -10.60
C TYR A 354 -11.15 6.87 -9.25
N LEU A 355 -11.33 7.62 -8.16
CA LEU A 355 -10.95 7.20 -6.82
C LEU A 355 -12.17 6.89 -5.97
N THR A 356 -12.16 5.75 -5.26
CA THR A 356 -13.22 5.39 -4.31
C THR A 356 -12.63 4.91 -2.98
N ALA A 357 -13.04 5.50 -1.84
CA ALA A 357 -12.48 5.19 -0.51
C ALA A 357 -13.52 4.57 0.45
N PRO A 358 -13.16 3.67 1.37
CA PRO A 358 -14.09 3.07 2.34
C PRO A 358 -14.83 4.08 3.22
N ASN A 359 -14.15 5.17 3.59
CA ASN A 359 -14.73 6.35 4.25
C ASN A 359 -14.72 7.53 3.25
N MET A 360 -15.81 7.67 2.50
CA MET A 360 -16.02 8.66 1.46
C MET A 360 -17.39 9.32 1.65
N VAL A 361 -17.39 10.53 2.21
CA VAL A 361 -18.63 11.22 2.62
C VAL A 361 -19.13 12.22 1.58
N LEU A 362 -18.38 12.41 0.50
CA LEU A 362 -18.76 13.20 -0.67
C LEU A 362 -18.16 12.63 -1.95
N SER A 363 -18.71 13.05 -3.09
CA SER A 363 -18.19 12.78 -4.43
C SER A 363 -18.37 14.04 -5.25
N ASP A 364 -17.31 14.80 -5.51
CA ASP A 364 -17.42 16.05 -6.25
C ASP A 364 -16.24 16.31 -7.20
N ALA A 365 -16.31 17.42 -7.92
CA ALA A 365 -15.30 17.84 -8.89
C ALA A 365 -14.25 18.80 -8.29
N ALA A 366 -14.15 18.93 -6.96
CA ALA A 366 -13.15 19.76 -6.32
C ALA A 366 -11.76 19.10 -6.41
N ASN A 367 -10.71 19.93 -6.27
CA ASN A 367 -9.35 19.44 -6.11
C ASN A 367 -9.11 19.13 -4.62
N HIS A 368 -8.87 17.85 -4.31
CA HIS A 368 -8.62 17.38 -2.95
C HIS A 368 -7.14 17.11 -2.66
N ALA A 369 -6.23 17.41 -3.58
CA ALA A 369 -4.80 17.32 -3.30
C ALA A 369 -4.36 18.37 -2.25
N PRO A 370 -3.39 18.05 -1.38
CA PRO A 370 -2.66 16.78 -1.26
C PRO A 370 -3.34 15.73 -0.35
N GLY A 371 -4.60 15.94 0.05
CA GLY A 371 -5.36 14.96 0.82
C GLY A 371 -5.43 13.59 0.12
N ILE A 372 -5.52 13.61 -1.21
CA ILE A 372 -5.23 12.50 -2.13
C ILE A 372 -4.00 12.83 -3.00
N ASP A 373 -3.36 11.82 -3.59
CA ASP A 373 -2.21 11.99 -4.51
C ASP A 373 -2.58 12.83 -5.74
N ASN A 374 -3.75 12.57 -6.29
CA ASN A 374 -4.22 13.17 -7.53
C ASN A 374 -4.69 14.62 -7.37
N SER A 375 -4.13 15.52 -8.18
CA SER A 375 -4.63 16.89 -8.29
C SER A 375 -5.73 16.98 -9.35
N GLY A 376 -6.96 17.37 -8.97
CA GLY A 376 -8.08 17.58 -9.90
C GLY A 376 -9.38 16.90 -9.49
N PRO A 377 -10.37 16.81 -10.38
CA PRO A 377 -11.71 16.30 -10.09
C PRO A 377 -11.74 14.76 -10.07
N PHE A 378 -10.94 14.11 -9.21
CA PHE A 378 -10.78 12.65 -9.21
C PHE A 378 -11.88 11.89 -8.45
N LEU A 379 -12.78 12.60 -7.74
CA LEU A 379 -13.87 12.00 -6.94
C LEU A 379 -15.25 12.04 -7.61
N VAL A 380 -15.43 12.80 -8.70
CA VAL A 380 -16.73 12.98 -9.38
C VAL A 380 -17.09 11.75 -10.22
N MET A 381 -18.39 11.43 -10.28
CA MET A 381 -18.91 10.46 -11.26
C MET A 381 -18.99 11.14 -12.63
N ASN A 382 -18.12 10.75 -13.57
CA ASN A 382 -18.07 11.40 -14.89
C ASN A 382 -17.92 10.38 -16.04
N PRO A 383 -18.79 10.42 -17.06
CA PRO A 383 -18.73 9.54 -18.24
C PRO A 383 -17.60 9.82 -19.22
N PHE A 384 -17.03 11.04 -19.19
CA PHE A 384 -16.02 11.53 -20.14
C PHE A 384 -14.69 11.82 -19.44
N SER A 385 -14.45 11.19 -18.29
CA SER A 385 -13.25 11.39 -17.48
C SER A 385 -12.54 10.06 -17.26
N SER A 386 -11.35 10.10 -16.65
CA SER A 386 -10.65 8.92 -16.13
C SER A 386 -10.26 7.96 -17.25
N ARG A 387 -9.45 8.42 -18.21
CA ARG A 387 -9.11 7.74 -19.47
C ARG A 387 -8.82 6.24 -19.29
N CYS A 388 -7.93 5.87 -18.37
CA CYS A 388 -7.60 4.46 -18.10
C CYS A 388 -8.83 3.70 -17.58
N CYS A 389 -9.43 4.17 -16.47
CA CYS A 389 -10.55 3.53 -15.80
C CYS A 389 -11.77 3.37 -16.69
N GLN A 390 -12.04 4.35 -17.56
CA GLN A 390 -13.14 4.34 -18.53
C GLN A 390 -13.04 3.13 -19.48
N HIS A 391 -11.84 2.68 -19.81
CA HIS A 391 -11.64 1.54 -20.73
C HIS A 391 -11.38 0.24 -19.95
N ASN A 392 -10.54 0.29 -18.91
CA ASN A 392 -10.09 -0.92 -18.21
C ASN A 392 -11.16 -1.55 -17.32
N HIS A 393 -12.09 -0.76 -16.75
CA HIS A 393 -13.15 -1.33 -15.90
C HIS A 393 -14.05 -2.34 -16.62
N SER A 394 -14.01 -2.35 -17.96
CA SER A 394 -14.86 -3.16 -18.82
C SER A 394 -14.75 -4.66 -18.53
N HIS A 395 -13.60 -5.17 -18.10
CA HIS A 395 -13.41 -6.61 -17.87
C HIS A 395 -13.90 -7.11 -16.50
N GLY A 396 -14.17 -6.20 -15.54
CA GLY A 396 -14.46 -6.57 -14.15
C GLY A 396 -15.53 -7.66 -14.00
N TRP A 397 -16.76 -7.40 -14.44
CA TRP A 397 -17.84 -8.40 -14.35
C TRP A 397 -17.78 -9.52 -15.39
N PRO A 398 -17.38 -9.27 -16.66
CA PRO A 398 -17.24 -10.35 -17.64
C PRO A 398 -16.25 -11.43 -17.21
N TYR A 399 -15.10 -11.05 -16.64
CA TYR A 399 -14.11 -12.02 -16.15
C TYR A 399 -14.58 -12.69 -14.84
N PHE A 400 -15.22 -11.95 -13.94
CA PHE A 400 -15.86 -12.56 -12.76
C PHE A 400 -16.87 -13.64 -13.15
N ALA A 401 -17.72 -13.35 -14.14
CA ALA A 401 -18.68 -14.31 -14.69
C ALA A 401 -18.00 -15.55 -15.31
N LYS A 402 -16.90 -15.35 -16.04
CA LYS A 402 -16.09 -16.42 -16.65
C LYS A 402 -15.49 -17.37 -15.60
N HIS A 403 -15.17 -16.86 -14.41
CA HIS A 403 -14.50 -17.62 -13.34
C HIS A 403 -15.44 -18.15 -12.23
N LEU A 404 -16.76 -17.99 -12.37
CA LEU A 404 -17.73 -18.64 -11.45
C LEU A 404 -17.53 -20.16 -11.41
N TRP A 405 -17.32 -20.76 -12.58
CA TRP A 405 -17.16 -22.20 -12.78
C TRP A 405 -15.90 -22.52 -13.57
N MET A 406 -15.18 -23.54 -13.11
CA MET A 406 -13.94 -24.00 -13.73
C MET A 406 -13.89 -25.52 -13.79
N ALA A 407 -13.13 -26.08 -14.73
CA ALA A 407 -12.86 -27.51 -14.79
C ALA A 407 -11.72 -27.90 -13.85
N THR A 408 -11.71 -29.15 -13.40
CA THR A 408 -10.69 -29.68 -12.48
C THR A 408 -9.79 -30.73 -13.17
N PRO A 409 -8.56 -30.96 -12.67
CA PRO A 409 -7.63 -31.95 -13.25
C PRO A 409 -8.15 -33.38 -13.33
N ASP A 410 -9.13 -33.75 -12.50
CA ASP A 410 -9.77 -35.07 -12.45
C ASP A 410 -11.05 -35.15 -13.30
N ASN A 411 -11.15 -34.33 -14.34
CA ASN A 411 -12.28 -34.26 -15.28
C ASN A 411 -13.63 -33.89 -14.63
N GLY A 412 -13.59 -33.20 -13.50
CA GLY A 412 -14.74 -32.65 -12.80
C GLY A 412 -14.97 -31.16 -13.05
N LEU A 413 -15.83 -30.58 -12.22
CA LEU A 413 -16.19 -29.16 -12.22
C LEU A 413 -16.09 -28.58 -10.81
N CYS A 414 -15.72 -27.30 -10.73
CA CYS A 414 -15.67 -26.53 -9.50
C CYS A 414 -16.55 -25.29 -9.61
N ALA A 415 -17.53 -25.17 -8.71
CA ALA A 415 -18.21 -23.92 -8.39
C ALA A 415 -17.28 -23.12 -7.47
N ALA A 416 -16.48 -22.25 -8.07
CA ALA A 416 -15.38 -21.55 -7.42
C ALA A 416 -15.85 -20.25 -6.77
N MET A 417 -16.75 -19.52 -7.44
CA MET A 417 -17.45 -18.34 -6.94
C MET A 417 -18.94 -18.47 -7.25
N TYR A 418 -19.80 -17.85 -6.44
CA TYR A 418 -21.23 -18.12 -6.50
C TYR A 418 -22.03 -16.95 -7.09
N SER A 419 -22.88 -17.28 -8.04
CA SER A 419 -23.91 -16.41 -8.59
C SER A 419 -24.87 -17.26 -9.42
N ALA A 420 -26.14 -16.87 -9.51
CA ALA A 420 -27.08 -17.62 -10.34
C ALA A 420 -26.53 -17.76 -11.76
N SER A 421 -26.47 -18.99 -12.28
CA SER A 421 -25.83 -19.27 -13.57
C SER A 421 -26.33 -20.59 -14.18
N GLU A 422 -26.12 -20.74 -15.49
CA GLU A 422 -26.23 -22.02 -16.18
C GLU A 422 -24.86 -22.37 -16.79
N VAL A 423 -24.42 -23.60 -16.57
CA VAL A 423 -23.09 -24.06 -16.99
C VAL A 423 -23.24 -25.23 -17.94
N ASN A 424 -22.69 -25.10 -19.14
CA ASN A 424 -22.63 -26.16 -20.14
C ASN A 424 -21.18 -26.62 -20.29
N ALA A 425 -20.86 -27.80 -19.76
CA ALA A 425 -19.48 -28.27 -19.70
C ALA A 425 -19.34 -29.77 -20.01
N LYS A 426 -18.12 -30.18 -20.39
CA LYS A 426 -17.71 -31.56 -20.60
C LYS A 426 -17.04 -32.10 -19.33
N VAL A 427 -17.43 -33.29 -18.92
CA VAL A 427 -16.95 -33.95 -17.70
C VAL A 427 -16.66 -35.43 -17.96
N GLY A 428 -15.92 -36.07 -17.04
CA GLY A 428 -15.51 -37.46 -17.16
C GLY A 428 -14.84 -37.74 -18.51
N ASP A 429 -15.31 -38.76 -19.23
CA ASP A 429 -14.80 -39.18 -20.54
C ASP A 429 -15.37 -38.34 -21.72
N GLY A 430 -15.59 -37.03 -21.50
CA GLY A 430 -16.06 -36.08 -22.53
C GLY A 430 -17.57 -35.99 -22.69
N LYS A 431 -18.34 -36.38 -21.66
CA LYS A 431 -19.80 -36.27 -21.64
C LYS A 431 -20.22 -34.83 -21.36
N GLN A 432 -21.23 -34.34 -22.07
CA GLN A 432 -21.79 -33.01 -21.85
C GLN A 432 -22.76 -33.06 -20.66
N VAL A 433 -22.66 -32.08 -19.76
CA VAL A 433 -23.62 -31.83 -18.68
C VAL A 433 -24.04 -30.37 -18.70
N GLN A 434 -25.26 -30.12 -18.25
CA GLN A 434 -25.73 -28.79 -17.90
C GLN A 434 -25.94 -28.72 -16.38
N ILE A 435 -25.42 -27.69 -15.72
CA ILE A 435 -25.67 -27.43 -14.29
C ILE A 435 -26.35 -26.09 -14.17
N ARG A 436 -27.53 -26.07 -13.56
CA ARG A 436 -28.23 -24.84 -13.19
C ARG A 436 -27.94 -24.50 -11.74
N GLU A 437 -27.30 -23.37 -11.51
CA GLU A 437 -27.10 -22.77 -10.19
C GLU A 437 -28.20 -21.75 -9.92
N THR A 438 -29.03 -22.01 -8.91
CA THR A 438 -30.07 -21.09 -8.43
C THR A 438 -29.67 -20.56 -7.06
N THR A 439 -29.36 -19.27 -7.00
CA THR A 439 -29.01 -18.59 -5.75
C THR A 439 -29.30 -17.08 -5.84
N ARG A 440 -29.36 -16.43 -4.68
CA ARG A 440 -29.33 -14.97 -4.53
C ARG A 440 -28.07 -14.51 -3.79
N TYR A 441 -27.07 -15.39 -3.65
CA TYR A 441 -25.73 -15.04 -3.18
C TYR A 441 -25.20 -13.82 -3.94
N PRO A 442 -24.58 -12.82 -3.26
CA PRO A 442 -24.15 -12.80 -1.85
C PRO A 442 -25.21 -12.35 -0.82
N PHE A 443 -26.49 -12.20 -1.21
CA PHE A 443 -27.55 -11.70 -0.33
C PHE A 443 -28.41 -12.80 0.32
N ASP A 444 -28.13 -14.06 -0.02
CA ASP A 444 -28.81 -15.25 0.49
C ASP A 444 -27.80 -16.38 0.71
N GLU A 445 -28.17 -17.34 1.53
CA GLU A 445 -27.28 -18.33 2.13
C GLU A 445 -27.23 -19.65 1.35
N LYS A 446 -28.18 -19.87 0.44
CA LYS A 446 -28.34 -21.15 -0.26
C LYS A 446 -27.82 -21.11 -1.69
N ILE A 447 -27.00 -22.10 -2.02
CA ILE A 447 -26.56 -22.41 -3.38
C ILE A 447 -27.21 -23.73 -3.80
N ALA A 448 -28.18 -23.68 -4.70
CA ALA A 448 -28.87 -24.88 -5.19
C ALA A 448 -28.44 -25.20 -6.63
N LEU A 449 -27.90 -26.39 -6.84
CA LEU A 449 -27.49 -26.91 -8.13
C LEU A 449 -28.49 -27.98 -8.59
N THR A 450 -28.90 -27.92 -9.86
CA THR A 450 -29.61 -29.00 -10.54
C THR A 450 -28.76 -29.48 -11.70
N ILE A 451 -28.49 -30.78 -11.74
CA ILE A 451 -27.64 -31.41 -12.76
C ILE A 451 -28.54 -32.02 -13.82
N GLN A 452 -28.25 -31.70 -15.07
CA GLN A 452 -28.96 -32.19 -16.25
C GLN A 452 -27.98 -32.94 -17.14
N THR A 453 -28.36 -34.15 -17.52
CA THR A 453 -27.52 -35.05 -18.33
C THR A 453 -28.38 -35.96 -19.20
N ASP A 454 -27.92 -36.26 -20.41
CA ASP A 454 -28.64 -37.16 -21.33
C ASP A 454 -28.57 -38.62 -20.87
N GLU A 455 -27.51 -39.00 -20.16
CA GLU A 455 -27.27 -40.33 -19.60
C GLU A 455 -26.52 -40.26 -18.26
N PRO A 456 -26.57 -41.29 -17.41
CA PRO A 456 -25.80 -41.31 -16.16
C PRO A 456 -24.30 -41.08 -16.41
N VAL A 457 -23.70 -40.15 -15.65
CA VAL A 457 -22.30 -39.75 -15.82
C VAL A 457 -21.60 -39.62 -14.47
N THR A 458 -20.40 -40.19 -14.36
CA THR A 458 -19.59 -40.09 -13.15
C THR A 458 -18.55 -38.99 -13.31
N PHE A 459 -18.56 -38.03 -12.39
CA PHE A 459 -17.53 -37.00 -12.29
C PHE A 459 -17.54 -36.36 -10.89
N PRO A 460 -16.41 -35.78 -10.45
CA PRO A 460 -16.34 -35.04 -9.19
C PRO A 460 -16.85 -33.61 -9.35
N LEU A 461 -17.69 -33.18 -8.41
CA LEU A 461 -18.18 -31.81 -8.27
C LEU A 461 -17.55 -31.17 -7.03
N TYR A 462 -16.95 -30.01 -7.18
CA TYR A 462 -16.33 -29.24 -6.11
C TYR A 462 -17.14 -27.98 -5.84
N MET A 463 -17.40 -27.70 -4.57
CA MET A 463 -18.06 -26.46 -4.11
C MET A 463 -17.20 -25.80 -3.04
N ARG A 464 -16.87 -24.51 -3.20
CA ARG A 464 -16.12 -23.74 -2.19
C ARG A 464 -16.98 -23.47 -0.95
N VAL A 465 -16.44 -23.68 0.23
CA VAL A 465 -17.00 -23.13 1.47
C VAL A 465 -16.16 -21.90 1.85
N PRO A 466 -16.71 -20.67 1.76
CA PRO A 466 -15.96 -19.45 2.02
C PRO A 466 -15.36 -19.42 3.44
N LYS A 467 -14.24 -18.72 3.63
CA LYS A 467 -13.58 -18.64 4.96
C LYS A 467 -14.46 -18.06 6.06
N TRP A 468 -15.37 -17.15 5.73
CA TRP A 468 -16.29 -16.54 6.70
C TRP A 468 -17.38 -17.52 7.21
N CYS A 469 -17.63 -18.64 6.52
CA CYS A 469 -18.70 -19.57 6.86
C CYS A 469 -18.20 -20.67 7.80
N GLU A 470 -18.39 -20.49 9.11
CA GLU A 470 -17.88 -21.44 10.13
C GLU A 470 -18.54 -22.83 10.08
N VAL A 471 -19.83 -22.87 9.79
CA VAL A 471 -20.65 -24.09 9.75
C VAL A 471 -21.44 -24.10 8.45
N ALA A 472 -21.13 -25.06 7.57
CA ALA A 472 -21.85 -25.27 6.32
C ALA A 472 -22.56 -26.64 6.34
N SER A 473 -23.63 -26.77 5.55
CA SER A 473 -24.29 -28.06 5.35
C SER A 473 -24.54 -28.34 3.88
N LEU A 474 -24.49 -29.61 3.49
CA LEU A 474 -24.63 -30.06 2.12
C LEU A 474 -25.74 -31.10 2.05
N ASP A 475 -26.75 -30.83 1.23
CA ASP A 475 -27.77 -31.81 0.85
C ASP A 475 -27.47 -32.33 -0.55
N VAL A 476 -27.25 -33.64 -0.70
CA VAL A 476 -27.09 -34.28 -2.02
C VAL A 476 -28.25 -35.25 -2.24
N ALA A 477 -29.14 -34.91 -3.17
CA ALA A 477 -30.31 -35.71 -3.51
C ALA A 477 -31.18 -36.14 -2.29
N GLY A 478 -31.31 -35.26 -1.29
CA GLY A 478 -32.08 -35.47 -0.06
C GLY A 478 -31.29 -36.06 1.12
N ASP A 479 -29.99 -36.33 0.95
CA ASP A 479 -29.10 -36.78 2.02
C ASP A 479 -28.31 -35.59 2.58
N LEU A 480 -28.71 -35.11 3.76
CA LEU A 480 -28.14 -33.94 4.42
C LEU A 480 -26.93 -34.32 5.28
N GLU A 481 -25.77 -33.74 4.96
CA GLU A 481 -24.52 -33.87 5.69
C GLU A 481 -24.07 -32.52 6.28
N GLN A 482 -23.57 -32.54 7.51
CA GLN A 482 -22.95 -31.38 8.15
C GLN A 482 -21.45 -31.38 7.85
N LEU A 483 -20.94 -30.27 7.33
CA LEU A 483 -19.56 -30.17 6.87
C LEU A 483 -18.65 -29.62 7.98
N ALA A 484 -18.11 -30.51 8.80
CA ALA A 484 -17.20 -30.10 9.88
C ALA A 484 -15.86 -29.56 9.33
N ASN A 485 -15.40 -28.42 9.86
CA ASN A 485 -14.12 -27.79 9.53
C ASN A 485 -13.92 -27.50 8.03
N ALA A 486 -15.00 -27.11 7.33
CA ALA A 486 -14.98 -26.83 5.90
C ALA A 486 -14.72 -25.36 5.53
N HIS A 487 -14.70 -24.42 6.48
CA HIS A 487 -14.40 -23.00 6.19
C HIS A 487 -13.07 -22.82 5.45
N GLY A 488 -13.10 -22.07 4.35
CA GLY A 488 -11.93 -21.81 3.51
C GLY A 488 -11.39 -23.05 2.80
N LYS A 489 -12.29 -23.96 2.38
CA LYS A 489 -11.96 -25.25 1.75
C LYS A 489 -12.93 -25.59 0.62
N TYR A 490 -12.68 -26.67 -0.09
CA TYR A 490 -13.63 -27.27 -1.03
C TYR A 490 -14.29 -28.51 -0.46
N VAL A 491 -15.55 -28.70 -0.81
CA VAL A 491 -16.28 -29.94 -0.64
C VAL A 491 -16.32 -30.65 -1.98
N ARG A 492 -15.68 -31.82 -2.06
CA ARG A 492 -15.63 -32.67 -3.24
C ARG A 492 -16.68 -33.76 -3.13
N ILE A 493 -17.56 -33.84 -4.12
CA ILE A 493 -18.65 -34.81 -4.22
C ILE A 493 -18.37 -35.70 -5.43
N GLU A 494 -18.02 -36.96 -5.20
CA GLU A 494 -17.81 -37.92 -6.28
C GLU A 494 -18.91 -38.99 -6.29
N ARG A 495 -19.67 -39.02 -7.38
CA ARG A 495 -20.74 -39.99 -7.62
C ARG A 495 -21.08 -40.10 -9.11
N GLU A 496 -21.93 -41.07 -9.41
CA GLU A 496 -22.67 -41.11 -10.67
C GLU A 496 -23.89 -40.18 -10.54
N TRP A 497 -23.99 -39.24 -11.46
CA TRP A 497 -25.05 -38.22 -11.53
C TRP A 497 -26.11 -38.64 -12.54
N HIS A 498 -27.37 -38.49 -12.15
CA HIS A 498 -28.54 -38.73 -12.99
C HIS A 498 -29.24 -37.41 -13.32
N ASP A 499 -30.00 -37.40 -14.42
CA ASP A 499 -30.79 -36.22 -14.80
C ASP A 499 -31.74 -35.79 -13.68
N GLY A 500 -31.68 -34.51 -13.31
CA GLY A 500 -32.47 -33.93 -12.24
C GLY A 500 -31.90 -34.12 -10.83
N ASP A 501 -30.72 -34.73 -10.65
CA ASP A 501 -30.04 -34.77 -9.36
C ASP A 501 -29.80 -33.35 -8.83
N THR A 502 -30.02 -33.15 -7.53
CA THR A 502 -29.88 -31.85 -6.86
C THR A 502 -28.79 -31.86 -5.81
N VAL A 503 -28.06 -30.75 -5.71
CA VAL A 503 -27.09 -30.48 -4.64
C VAL A 503 -27.41 -29.13 -4.04
N THR A 504 -27.57 -29.02 -2.72
CA THR A 504 -27.77 -27.75 -2.04
C THR A 504 -26.68 -27.54 -1.00
N LEU A 505 -25.90 -26.48 -1.16
CA LEU A 505 -24.96 -26.00 -0.14
C LEU A 505 -25.62 -24.84 0.61
N ASP A 506 -25.75 -24.99 1.92
CA ASP A 506 -26.21 -23.96 2.83
C ASP A 506 -24.99 -23.33 3.52
N LEU A 507 -24.86 -22.01 3.37
CA LEU A 507 -23.77 -21.17 3.90
C LEU A 507 -24.36 -20.13 4.87
N PRO A 508 -24.74 -20.52 6.10
CA PRO A 508 -25.29 -19.62 7.11
C PRO A 508 -24.43 -18.38 7.30
N MET A 509 -25.01 -17.20 7.09
CA MET A 509 -24.34 -15.92 7.30
C MET A 509 -24.57 -15.44 8.73
N GLN A 510 -23.55 -14.79 9.29
CA GLN A 510 -23.59 -14.20 10.62
C GLN A 510 -22.99 -12.80 10.59
N THR A 511 -23.42 -11.96 11.53
CA THR A 511 -22.80 -10.66 11.76
C THR A 511 -21.41 -10.89 12.34
N SER A 512 -20.38 -10.37 11.69
CA SER A 512 -19.01 -10.39 12.19
C SER A 512 -18.40 -8.99 12.15
N LEU A 513 -17.50 -8.71 13.08
CA LEU A 513 -16.81 -7.44 13.18
C LEU A 513 -15.32 -7.66 12.93
N GLN A 514 -14.71 -6.77 12.14
CA GLN A 514 -13.26 -6.72 11.96
C GLN A 514 -12.74 -5.43 12.58
N THR A 515 -11.87 -5.56 13.59
CA THR A 515 -11.14 -4.42 14.16
C THR A 515 -9.87 -4.17 13.35
N TRP A 516 -9.65 -2.92 12.97
CA TRP A 516 -8.52 -2.45 12.20
C TRP A 516 -7.58 -1.68 13.11
N ALA A 517 -6.62 -2.38 13.72
CA ALA A 517 -5.71 -1.79 14.70
C ALA A 517 -4.92 -0.59 14.15
N LYS A 518 -4.40 -0.71 12.92
CA LYS A 518 -3.70 0.39 12.24
C LYS A 518 -4.60 1.55 11.85
N ASN A 519 -5.91 1.31 11.67
CA ASN A 519 -6.89 2.35 11.39
C ASN A 519 -7.53 2.82 12.70
N HIS A 520 -6.69 3.11 13.69
CA HIS A 520 -7.10 3.67 14.98
C HIS A 520 -8.14 2.83 15.74
N ASN A 521 -7.99 1.50 15.68
CA ASN A 521 -8.94 0.53 16.25
C ASN A 521 -10.39 0.71 15.77
N SER A 522 -10.59 1.26 14.57
CA SER A 522 -11.90 1.31 13.94
C SER A 522 -12.42 -0.08 13.62
N VAL A 523 -13.73 -0.19 13.43
CA VAL A 523 -14.41 -1.45 13.20
C VAL A 523 -15.19 -1.39 11.90
N SER A 524 -15.13 -2.47 11.11
CA SER A 524 -16.08 -2.72 10.03
C SER A 524 -17.02 -3.87 10.38
N VAL A 525 -18.23 -3.82 9.85
CA VAL A 525 -19.29 -4.79 10.11
C VAL A 525 -19.56 -5.58 8.84
N ASN A 526 -19.59 -6.90 8.94
CA ASN A 526 -19.84 -7.80 7.82
C ASN A 526 -21.03 -8.72 8.12
N PHE A 527 -21.73 -9.15 7.07
CA PHE A 527 -22.69 -10.24 7.11
C PHE A 527 -22.41 -11.18 5.93
N GLY A 528 -21.80 -12.33 6.20
CA GLY A 528 -21.22 -13.15 5.14
C GLY A 528 -20.11 -12.41 4.37
N PRO A 529 -20.12 -12.39 3.03
CA PRO A 529 -19.13 -11.69 2.21
C PRO A 529 -19.41 -10.18 2.05
N LEU A 530 -20.54 -9.69 2.59
CA LEU A 530 -20.95 -8.30 2.46
C LEU A 530 -20.43 -7.48 3.65
N THR A 531 -19.58 -6.49 3.38
CA THR A 531 -19.26 -5.40 4.30
C THR A 531 -20.38 -4.37 4.28
N PHE A 532 -20.69 -3.77 5.42
CA PHE A 532 -21.74 -2.77 5.58
C PHE A 532 -21.16 -1.37 5.81
N SER A 533 -21.83 -0.38 5.23
CA SER A 533 -21.54 1.05 5.39
C SER A 533 -22.74 1.77 6.00
N LEU A 534 -22.48 2.90 6.64
CA LEU A 534 -23.54 3.81 7.09
C LEU A 534 -24.43 4.21 5.90
N LYS A 535 -25.76 4.13 6.07
CA LYS A 535 -26.71 4.67 5.11
C LYS A 535 -26.73 6.21 5.18
N ILE A 536 -25.79 6.84 4.48
CA ILE A 536 -25.74 8.29 4.31
C ILE A 536 -26.78 8.66 3.25
N GLY A 537 -27.70 9.58 3.53
CA GLY A 537 -28.61 10.09 2.50
C GLY A 537 -27.82 10.79 1.39
N GLU A 538 -28.10 10.43 0.14
CA GLU A 538 -27.35 10.90 -1.03
C GLU A 538 -28.18 11.92 -1.84
N ARG A 539 -27.68 13.15 -1.98
CA ARG A 539 -28.23 14.14 -2.91
C ARG A 539 -27.38 14.17 -4.18
N TYR A 540 -28.01 13.85 -5.30
CA TYR A 540 -27.37 13.83 -6.62
C TYR A 540 -27.55 15.16 -7.35
N ASP A 541 -26.46 15.89 -7.54
CA ASP A 541 -26.42 17.16 -8.25
C ASP A 541 -25.84 16.93 -9.66
N ARG A 542 -26.70 16.98 -10.68
CA ARG A 542 -26.30 16.79 -12.08
C ARG A 542 -25.44 17.96 -12.57
N LYS A 543 -24.31 17.67 -13.23
CA LYS A 543 -23.38 18.67 -13.80
C LYS A 543 -23.22 18.52 -15.31
N ASP A 544 -22.64 19.54 -15.94
CA ASP A 544 -22.08 19.42 -17.28
C ASP A 544 -20.82 18.55 -17.21
N SER A 545 -20.79 17.48 -18.00
CA SER A 545 -19.71 16.51 -17.93
C SER A 545 -18.39 16.99 -18.51
N LYS A 546 -18.40 18.01 -19.38
CA LYS A 546 -17.17 18.62 -19.89
C LYS A 546 -16.49 19.51 -18.86
N GLU A 547 -17.29 20.21 -18.05
CA GLU A 547 -16.77 21.10 -17.01
C GLU A 547 -16.10 20.33 -15.86
N THR A 548 -16.41 19.04 -15.73
CA THR A 548 -15.96 18.19 -14.63
C THR A 548 -15.02 17.05 -15.08
N ALA A 549 -14.60 17.03 -16.35
CA ALA A 549 -13.71 16.00 -16.89
C ALA A 549 -12.24 16.27 -16.55
N ILE A 550 -11.47 15.22 -16.32
CA ILE A 550 -10.01 15.29 -16.15
C ILE A 550 -9.38 15.67 -17.51
N GLY A 551 -8.29 16.46 -17.46
CA GLY A 551 -7.64 17.01 -18.66
C GLY A 551 -7.01 15.98 -19.61
N ASP A 552 -6.92 14.72 -19.20
CA ASP A 552 -6.44 13.58 -20.00
C ASP A 552 -7.51 13.02 -20.96
N SER A 553 -8.74 13.51 -20.85
CA SER A 553 -9.91 12.92 -21.49
C SER A 553 -10.22 13.53 -22.86
N SER A 554 -10.75 12.73 -23.79
CA SER A 554 -11.07 13.13 -25.17
C SER A 554 -12.22 12.31 -25.73
N TRP A 555 -13.14 12.97 -26.45
CA TRP A 555 -14.37 12.35 -26.96
C TRP A 555 -14.58 12.59 -28.45
N GLN A 556 -15.45 11.78 -29.06
CA GLN A 556 -15.76 11.89 -30.48
C GLN A 556 -16.56 13.16 -30.82
N PRO A 557 -16.45 13.69 -32.06
CA PRO A 557 -17.25 14.81 -32.50
C PRO A 557 -18.76 14.49 -32.48
N GLY A 558 -19.56 15.37 -31.87
CA GLY A 558 -21.02 15.28 -31.92
C GLY A 558 -21.68 14.47 -30.79
N VAL A 559 -20.93 13.98 -29.80
CA VAL A 559 -21.50 13.25 -28.66
C VAL A 559 -22.49 14.12 -27.86
N ASP A 560 -23.69 13.57 -27.65
CA ASP A 560 -24.75 14.20 -26.86
C ASP A 560 -24.55 13.95 -25.36
N GLN A 561 -23.95 14.92 -24.67
CA GLN A 561 -23.70 14.88 -23.23
C GLN A 561 -24.99 14.75 -22.40
N LYS A 562 -26.18 15.06 -22.95
CA LYS A 562 -27.43 14.90 -22.20
C LYS A 562 -27.75 13.44 -21.91
N GLN A 563 -27.18 12.52 -22.69
CA GLN A 563 -27.35 11.07 -22.52
C GLN A 563 -26.34 10.46 -21.55
N TRP A 564 -25.29 11.23 -21.20
CA TRP A 564 -24.15 10.84 -20.38
C TRP A 564 -23.89 11.91 -19.32
N PRO A 565 -24.70 12.00 -18.25
CA PRO A 565 -24.54 13.02 -17.22
C PRO A 565 -23.41 12.70 -16.22
N SER A 566 -22.77 13.77 -15.71
CA SER A 566 -21.94 13.70 -14.51
C SER A 566 -22.76 14.02 -13.26
N TYR A 567 -22.35 13.47 -12.12
CA TYR A 567 -22.99 13.69 -10.83
C TYR A 567 -21.96 14.04 -9.77
N GLU A 568 -22.23 15.12 -9.05
CA GLU A 568 -21.73 15.28 -7.68
C GLU A 568 -22.74 14.64 -6.72
N ILE A 569 -22.25 14.02 -5.65
CA ILE A 569 -23.06 13.36 -4.64
C ILE A 569 -22.69 13.95 -3.28
N HIS A 570 -23.67 14.59 -2.65
CA HIS A 570 -23.50 15.29 -1.38
C HIS A 570 -24.30 14.61 -0.25
N PRO A 571 -23.79 14.58 0.98
CA PRO A 571 -24.51 13.98 2.09
C PRO A 571 -25.71 14.84 2.48
N SER A 572 -26.89 14.23 2.61
CA SER A 572 -28.13 14.86 3.09
C SER A 572 -28.48 14.49 4.52
N THR A 573 -27.71 13.59 5.14
CA THR A 573 -27.82 13.18 6.54
C THR A 573 -26.46 13.30 7.22
N LYS A 574 -26.44 13.22 8.57
CA LYS A 574 -25.19 13.09 9.31
C LYS A 574 -24.46 11.81 8.89
N TRP A 575 -23.14 11.85 8.92
CA TRP A 575 -22.28 10.70 8.58
C TRP A 575 -21.25 10.40 9.68
N ASN A 576 -20.99 11.36 10.55
CA ASN A 576 -19.94 11.35 11.58
C ASN A 576 -20.38 10.56 12.82
N TYR A 577 -20.64 9.26 12.65
CA TYR A 577 -21.09 8.37 13.72
C TYR A 577 -19.99 7.42 14.18
N GLY A 578 -19.83 7.27 15.49
CA GLY A 578 -19.14 6.13 16.10
C GLY A 578 -20.14 5.08 16.59
N LEU A 579 -19.80 3.80 16.47
CA LEU A 579 -20.66 2.68 16.86
C LEU A 579 -20.60 2.43 18.37
N ILE A 580 -21.74 2.10 18.98
CA ILE A 580 -21.80 1.59 20.35
C ILE A 580 -21.76 0.06 20.27
N LEU A 581 -20.71 -0.54 20.83
CA LEU A 581 -20.54 -2.00 20.85
C LEU A 581 -20.67 -2.53 22.27
N ASP A 582 -21.28 -3.70 22.40
CA ASP A 582 -21.20 -4.49 23.63
C ASP A 582 -19.76 -5.05 23.79
N GLN A 583 -19.24 -5.06 25.01
CA GLN A 583 -17.85 -5.45 25.26
C GLN A 583 -17.63 -6.96 25.20
N ASP A 584 -18.65 -7.76 25.55
CA ASP A 584 -18.57 -9.21 25.62
C ASP A 584 -19.03 -9.86 24.31
N ASP A 585 -20.01 -9.25 23.63
CA ASP A 585 -20.50 -9.69 22.32
C ASP A 585 -20.73 -8.50 21.37
N PRO A 586 -19.68 -7.97 20.72
CA PRO A 586 -19.77 -6.81 19.84
C PRO A 586 -20.80 -6.94 18.70
N ALA A 587 -21.10 -8.16 18.25
CA ALA A 587 -22.06 -8.42 17.17
C ALA A 587 -23.53 -8.35 17.63
N SER A 588 -23.81 -8.50 18.92
CA SER A 588 -25.17 -8.52 19.49
C SER A 588 -25.96 -7.22 19.27
N GLY A 589 -25.27 -6.09 19.07
CA GLY A 589 -25.87 -4.77 18.84
C GLY A 589 -26.39 -4.53 17.42
N PHE A 590 -26.33 -5.52 16.54
CA PHE A 590 -26.72 -5.40 15.13
C PHE A 590 -27.95 -6.26 14.83
N GLU A 591 -29.00 -5.62 14.33
CA GLU A 591 -30.21 -6.31 13.86
C GLU A 591 -30.22 -6.33 12.33
N VAL A 592 -30.28 -7.53 11.75
CA VAL A 592 -30.34 -7.76 10.31
C VAL A 592 -31.79 -7.71 9.82
N HIS A 593 -32.05 -6.87 8.82
CA HIS A 593 -33.35 -6.72 8.18
C HIS A 593 -33.28 -7.22 6.75
N ARG A 594 -34.14 -8.20 6.41
CA ARG A 594 -34.31 -8.69 5.04
C ARG A 594 -35.50 -8.00 4.39
N HIS A 595 -35.32 -7.54 3.15
CA HIS A 595 -36.32 -6.87 2.32
C HIS A 595 -36.70 -7.75 1.13
N PRO A 596 -37.83 -7.45 0.45
CA PRO A 596 -38.15 -8.09 -0.81
C PRO A 596 -37.01 -7.92 -1.82
N TRP A 597 -36.76 -8.96 -2.60
CA TRP A 597 -35.81 -8.91 -3.71
C TRP A 597 -36.24 -7.83 -4.74
N PRO A 598 -35.31 -7.02 -5.27
CA PRO A 598 -35.65 -5.96 -6.22
C PRO A 598 -36.27 -6.51 -7.50
N ALA A 599 -37.27 -5.80 -8.03
CA ALA A 599 -38.05 -6.24 -9.18
C ALA A 599 -37.27 -6.25 -10.50
N ASP A 600 -36.21 -5.44 -10.59
CA ASP A 600 -35.29 -5.37 -11.72
C ASP A 600 -34.03 -6.24 -11.50
N ASP A 601 -34.00 -7.08 -10.46
CA ASP A 601 -32.85 -7.91 -10.09
C ASP A 601 -31.55 -7.15 -9.77
N PHE A 602 -31.59 -5.83 -9.51
CA PHE A 602 -30.40 -5.04 -9.21
C PHE A 602 -30.30 -4.65 -7.71
N PRO A 603 -29.51 -5.35 -6.88
CA PRO A 603 -29.47 -5.14 -5.42
C PRO A 603 -28.40 -4.14 -4.94
N PHE A 604 -27.75 -3.39 -5.83
CA PHE A 604 -26.61 -2.53 -5.50
C PHE A 604 -26.98 -1.04 -5.42
N THR A 605 -28.14 -0.68 -4.87
CA THR A 605 -28.47 0.70 -4.45
C THR A 605 -29.02 0.72 -3.02
N GLN A 606 -28.98 1.88 -2.35
CA GLN A 606 -29.46 1.99 -0.96
C GLN A 606 -30.95 1.64 -0.77
N GLU A 607 -31.75 1.76 -1.84
CA GLU A 607 -33.18 1.48 -1.87
C GLU A 607 -33.51 0.05 -2.27
N SER A 608 -32.67 -0.55 -3.13
CA SER A 608 -32.89 -1.87 -3.72
C SER A 608 -32.20 -3.01 -2.96
N ALA A 609 -31.24 -2.67 -2.07
CA ALA A 609 -30.51 -3.65 -1.27
C ALA A 609 -31.50 -4.54 -0.48
N PRO A 610 -31.51 -5.86 -0.71
CA PRO A 610 -32.45 -6.79 -0.09
C PRO A 610 -32.09 -7.10 1.38
N ILE A 611 -30.99 -6.54 1.88
CA ILE A 611 -30.53 -6.69 3.25
C ILE A 611 -29.99 -5.35 3.75
N THR A 612 -30.35 -5.00 4.98
CA THR A 612 -29.83 -3.83 5.71
C THR A 612 -29.60 -4.21 7.17
N MET A 613 -28.84 -3.42 7.91
CA MET A 613 -28.73 -3.59 9.37
C MET A 613 -29.19 -2.33 10.10
N SER A 614 -29.65 -2.47 11.33
CA SER A 614 -29.74 -1.36 12.28
C SER A 614 -28.86 -1.60 13.49
N THR A 615 -28.26 -0.53 13.99
CA THR A 615 -27.45 -0.57 15.21
C THR A 615 -27.56 0.76 15.97
N THR A 616 -26.91 0.86 17.11
CA THR A 616 -26.87 2.09 17.91
C THR A 616 -25.53 2.78 17.76
N ALA A 617 -25.56 4.09 17.55
CA ALA A 617 -24.37 4.91 17.36
C ALA A 617 -24.52 6.26 18.08
N LYS A 618 -23.41 6.99 18.23
CA LYS A 618 -23.43 8.40 18.63
C LYS A 618 -22.72 9.24 17.58
N VAL A 619 -23.22 10.45 17.37
CA VAL A 619 -22.53 11.45 16.57
C VAL A 619 -21.23 11.87 17.26
N ILE A 620 -20.15 12.05 16.51
CA ILE A 620 -18.88 12.65 16.95
C ILE A 620 -18.79 14.02 16.27
N PRO A 621 -19.26 15.11 16.92
CA PRO A 621 -19.41 16.42 16.28
C PRO A 621 -18.13 16.98 15.67
N GLU A 622 -16.98 16.64 16.26
CA GLU A 622 -15.65 17.11 15.87
C GLU A 622 -15.08 16.32 14.68
N TRP A 623 -15.62 15.14 14.38
CA TRP A 623 -15.28 14.40 13.16
C TRP A 623 -16.03 15.02 11.98
N THR A 624 -15.32 15.81 11.20
CA THR A 624 -15.86 16.65 10.13
C THR A 624 -15.04 16.49 8.85
N LEU A 625 -15.38 17.24 7.78
CA LEU A 625 -14.49 17.32 6.64
C LEU A 625 -13.17 17.97 7.05
N ASP A 626 -12.06 17.47 6.52
CA ASP A 626 -10.76 18.09 6.71
C ASP A 626 -10.56 19.33 5.82
N ASN A 627 -9.38 19.90 5.92
CA ASN A 627 -9.00 21.11 5.21
C ASN A 627 -8.86 20.92 3.70
N HIS A 628 -8.84 19.65 3.23
CA HIS A 628 -8.84 19.27 1.83
C HIS A 628 -10.25 18.93 1.34
N GLY A 629 -11.28 19.06 2.17
CA GLY A 629 -12.65 18.68 1.83
C GLY A 629 -12.87 17.17 1.80
N LEU A 630 -12.01 16.37 2.44
CA LEU A 630 -12.17 14.92 2.55
C LEU A 630 -12.76 14.55 3.91
N CYS A 631 -13.21 13.30 4.07
CA CYS A 631 -13.45 12.77 5.42
C CYS A 631 -12.15 12.91 6.23
N ALA A 632 -12.20 13.56 7.39
CA ALA A 632 -11.04 13.63 8.26
C ALA A 632 -10.59 12.22 8.66
N VAL A 633 -9.27 12.05 8.79
CA VAL A 633 -8.65 10.82 9.27
C VAL A 633 -9.24 10.40 10.61
N LEU A 634 -9.24 9.09 10.84
CA LEU A 634 -9.66 8.52 12.10
C LEU A 634 -8.73 8.93 13.25
N GLN A 635 -9.25 8.85 14.47
CA GLN A 635 -8.50 8.97 15.73
C GLN A 635 -8.78 7.76 16.61
N ASP A 636 -7.90 7.51 17.57
CA ASP A 636 -7.90 6.30 18.40
C ASP A 636 -9.26 6.03 19.04
N SER A 637 -9.85 4.90 18.67
CA SER A 637 -10.99 4.32 19.37
C SER A 637 -10.53 3.58 20.65
N PRO A 638 -11.36 3.54 21.70
CA PRO A 638 -12.71 4.08 21.75
C PRO A 638 -12.76 5.60 21.99
N VAL A 639 -13.78 6.27 21.45
CA VAL A 639 -13.97 7.73 21.44
C VAL A 639 -15.12 8.13 22.36
N ARG A 640 -14.95 9.25 23.07
CA ARG A 640 -16.01 9.84 23.88
C ARG A 640 -16.97 10.65 23.00
N SER A 641 -18.27 10.51 23.26
CA SER A 641 -19.29 11.41 22.73
C SER A 641 -20.42 11.61 23.73
N ASP A 642 -20.66 12.88 24.07
CA ASP A 642 -21.75 13.31 24.93
C ASP A 642 -23.07 13.46 24.16
N GLN A 643 -23.09 13.13 22.87
CA GLN A 643 -24.30 13.15 22.04
C GLN A 643 -25.26 12.01 22.44
N PRO A 644 -26.59 12.19 22.24
CA PRO A 644 -27.54 11.11 22.49
C PRO A 644 -27.27 9.93 21.56
N SER A 645 -27.52 8.72 22.06
CA SER A 645 -27.53 7.52 21.24
C SER A 645 -28.65 7.60 20.20
N GLU A 646 -28.33 7.31 18.95
CA GLU A 646 -29.25 7.28 17.82
C GLU A 646 -29.25 5.86 17.22
N SER A 647 -30.42 5.39 16.75
CA SER A 647 -30.46 4.19 15.90
C SER A 647 -30.10 4.60 14.49
N VAL A 648 -29.10 3.94 13.91
CA VAL A 648 -28.62 4.18 12.55
C VAL A 648 -28.81 2.94 11.68
N SER A 649 -29.00 3.15 10.38
CA SER A 649 -29.11 2.06 9.40
C SER A 649 -27.81 1.90 8.63
N LEU A 650 -27.43 0.65 8.38
CA LEU A 650 -26.32 0.27 7.52
C LEU A 650 -26.84 -0.45 6.27
N VAL A 651 -26.16 -0.24 5.15
CA VAL A 651 -26.43 -0.87 3.85
C VAL A 651 -25.16 -1.58 3.35
N PRO A 652 -25.26 -2.60 2.48
CA PRO A 652 -24.09 -3.20 1.86
C PRO A 652 -23.19 -2.14 1.20
N MET A 653 -21.88 -2.27 1.37
CA MET A 653 -20.89 -1.27 0.96
C MET A 653 -20.91 -1.02 -0.55
N GLY A 654 -21.14 -2.06 -1.36
CA GLY A 654 -21.31 -1.93 -2.82
C GLY A 654 -22.55 -1.13 -3.22
N ALA A 655 -23.53 -0.95 -2.34
CA ALA A 655 -24.73 -0.15 -2.58
C ALA A 655 -24.57 1.32 -2.19
N ALA A 656 -23.50 1.69 -1.46
CA ALA A 656 -23.28 3.01 -0.89
C ALA A 656 -22.26 3.84 -1.70
N ARG A 657 -22.72 4.87 -2.41
CA ARG A 657 -21.82 5.76 -3.16
C ARG A 657 -21.14 6.77 -2.24
N LEU A 658 -21.83 7.18 -1.19
CA LEU A 658 -21.25 7.81 0.01
C LEU A 658 -21.27 6.80 1.15
N ARG A 659 -20.15 6.64 1.85
CA ARG A 659 -19.95 5.52 2.78
C ARG A 659 -19.03 5.88 3.94
N ILE A 660 -19.39 5.39 5.12
CA ILE A 660 -18.47 5.14 6.23
C ILE A 660 -18.52 3.64 6.47
N SER A 661 -17.39 2.97 6.29
CA SER A 661 -17.29 1.50 6.37
C SER A 661 -16.29 1.05 7.44
N ALA A 662 -15.41 1.95 7.87
CA ALA A 662 -14.56 1.82 9.04
C ALA A 662 -14.99 2.86 10.08
N PHE A 663 -15.64 2.38 11.14
CA PHE A 663 -16.28 3.22 12.15
C PHE A 663 -15.40 3.40 13.37
N PRO A 664 -15.29 4.61 13.94
CA PRO A 664 -14.87 4.77 15.32
C PRO A 664 -15.79 3.99 16.26
N VAL A 665 -15.25 3.51 17.39
CA VAL A 665 -16.04 2.86 18.45
C VAL A 665 -16.26 3.85 19.59
N ILE A 666 -17.47 3.92 20.15
CA ILE A 666 -17.80 4.77 21.31
C ILE A 666 -17.41 4.06 22.61
N GLY A 667 -16.68 4.76 23.48
CA GLY A 667 -16.28 4.25 24.80
C GLY A 667 -17.04 4.84 25.97
N ALA A 668 -16.83 4.26 27.15
CA ALA A 668 -17.26 4.84 28.42
C ALA A 668 -16.31 5.97 28.86
N ASP A 669 -16.86 7.01 29.51
CA ASP A 669 -16.22 8.31 29.71
C ASP A 669 -14.84 8.28 30.41
N GLU A 670 -14.55 7.28 31.25
CA GLU A 670 -13.29 7.21 32.01
C GLU A 670 -12.09 6.66 31.21
N GLN A 671 -12.32 5.97 30.09
CA GLN A 671 -11.27 5.33 29.27
C GLN A 671 -11.33 5.73 27.78
N ALA A 672 -12.30 6.55 27.38
CA ALA A 672 -12.50 6.96 26.00
C ALA A 672 -11.68 8.22 25.64
N ASN A 673 -11.16 8.26 24.42
CA ASN A 673 -10.39 9.38 23.90
C ASN A 673 -11.31 10.55 23.51
N GLU A 674 -10.88 11.78 23.78
CA GLU A 674 -11.52 12.99 23.26
C GLU A 674 -11.17 13.16 21.77
N TRP A 675 -12.18 13.34 20.91
CA TRP A 675 -11.93 13.62 19.51
C TRP A 675 -11.39 15.04 19.33
N LYS A 676 -10.15 15.16 18.88
CA LYS A 676 -9.54 16.48 18.67
C LYS A 676 -10.07 17.09 17.39
N ALA A 677 -10.70 18.26 17.49
CA ALA A 677 -11.11 19.03 16.33
C ALA A 677 -9.90 19.42 15.47
N LEU A 678 -10.05 19.33 14.14
CA LEU A 678 -9.00 19.74 13.23
C LEU A 678 -8.75 21.25 13.31
N PRO A 679 -7.49 21.71 13.25
CA PRO A 679 -7.17 23.12 13.13
C PRO A 679 -7.71 23.63 11.79
N LYS A 680 -8.60 24.63 11.83
CA LYS A 680 -9.15 25.24 10.63
C LYS A 680 -8.08 26.11 9.95
N PRO A 681 -7.89 26.02 8.62
CA PRO A 681 -7.05 26.95 7.89
C PRO A 681 -7.61 28.34 8.07
N ARG A 682 -6.72 29.33 8.18
CA ARG A 682 -7.14 30.72 8.32
C ARG A 682 -7.68 31.20 6.97
N GLU A 683 -8.88 31.79 6.96
CA GLU A 683 -9.30 32.59 5.80
C GLU A 683 -8.38 33.81 5.72
N SER A 684 -7.78 34.06 4.55
CA SER A 684 -6.88 35.19 4.40
C SER A 684 -7.63 36.50 4.62
N ASP A 685 -7.04 37.40 5.41
CA ASP A 685 -7.54 38.76 5.61
C ASP A 685 -7.27 39.67 4.38
N PHE A 686 -6.69 39.12 3.31
CA PHE A 686 -6.13 39.84 2.17
C PHE A 686 -6.77 39.39 0.85
N VAL A 687 -6.92 40.32 -0.09
CA VAL A 687 -7.18 39.95 -1.48
C VAL A 687 -5.83 39.65 -2.13
N ILE A 688 -5.65 38.40 -2.56
CA ILE A 688 -4.40 37.90 -3.13
C ILE A 688 -4.53 37.83 -4.64
N THR A 689 -3.58 38.43 -5.37
CA THR A 689 -3.49 38.34 -6.84
C THR A 689 -2.04 38.09 -7.27
N SER A 690 -1.85 37.54 -8.47
CA SER A 690 -0.52 37.24 -9.02
C SER A 690 -0.44 37.51 -10.52
N SER A 691 0.79 37.57 -11.05
CA SER A 691 1.06 37.65 -12.50
C SER A 691 0.56 36.42 -13.25
N HIS A 692 0.75 35.27 -12.62
CA HIS A 692 0.35 33.96 -13.09
C HIS A 692 0.11 33.06 -11.88
N ARG A 693 -0.73 32.05 -12.04
CA ARG A 693 -0.95 30.99 -11.04
C ARG A 693 -1.15 29.71 -11.83
N PHE A 694 -0.45 28.65 -11.45
CA PHE A 694 -0.76 27.36 -12.03
C PHE A 694 -2.23 27.00 -11.75
N HIS A 695 -2.96 26.52 -12.76
CA HIS A 695 -4.41 26.36 -12.66
C HIS A 695 -4.85 25.36 -11.57
N MET A 696 -3.96 24.45 -11.18
CA MET A 696 -4.18 23.47 -10.11
C MET A 696 -3.89 24.01 -8.69
N ASP A 697 -3.21 25.17 -8.59
CA ASP A 697 -2.86 25.80 -7.31
C ASP A 697 -3.93 26.81 -6.86
N SER A 698 -3.87 27.20 -5.59
CA SER A 698 -4.75 28.21 -5.00
C SER A 698 -3.93 29.38 -4.43
N HIS A 699 -4.49 30.59 -4.48
CA HIS A 699 -3.91 31.75 -3.78
C HIS A 699 -4.03 31.64 -2.27
N ALA A 700 -4.97 30.84 -1.75
CA ALA A 700 -5.14 30.63 -0.31
C ALA A 700 -3.89 30.02 0.33
N ALA A 701 -3.14 29.19 -0.40
CA ALA A 701 -1.90 28.55 0.05
C ALA A 701 -0.81 29.54 0.48
N ILE A 702 -0.97 30.84 0.23
CA ILE A 702 0.04 31.85 0.52
C ILE A 702 -0.15 32.43 1.95
N ASP A 703 -1.34 32.30 2.56
CA ASP A 703 -1.69 32.83 3.91
C ASP A 703 -2.62 31.89 4.68
N ASP A 704 -2.62 30.58 4.37
CA ASP A 704 -3.53 29.62 5.05
C ASP A 704 -3.08 29.29 6.48
N GLY A 705 -1.83 29.66 6.83
CA GLY A 705 -1.23 29.49 8.15
C GLY A 705 -0.59 28.11 8.36
N LEU A 706 -0.54 27.27 7.33
CA LEU A 706 0.09 25.96 7.37
C LEU A 706 1.60 26.11 7.27
N VAL A 707 2.30 25.92 8.39
CA VAL A 707 3.76 26.08 8.44
C VAL A 707 4.44 24.91 7.74
N PRO A 708 5.20 25.13 6.65
CA PRO A 708 5.83 24.05 5.91
C PRO A 708 6.96 23.41 6.70
N VAL A 709 7.10 22.07 6.62
CA VAL A 709 8.24 21.37 7.23
C VAL A 709 9.53 21.54 6.44
N SER A 710 9.44 21.71 5.12
CA SER A 710 10.55 21.99 4.21
C SER A 710 10.07 22.76 2.98
N SER A 711 10.98 23.22 2.11
CA SER A 711 10.61 23.79 0.81
C SER A 711 10.01 22.75 -0.14
N GLY A 712 10.30 21.47 0.06
CA GLY A 712 9.72 20.35 -0.69
C GLY A 712 8.51 19.72 0.00
N ASP A 713 7.84 20.45 0.90
CA ASP A 713 6.68 19.93 1.61
C ASP A 713 5.47 19.82 0.65
N HIS A 714 5.20 18.60 0.19
CA HIS A 714 4.05 18.28 -0.65
C HIS A 714 2.78 17.95 0.17
N SER A 715 2.87 17.93 1.51
CA SER A 715 1.72 17.61 2.38
C SER A 715 0.79 18.80 2.62
N ILE A 716 1.19 20.01 2.21
CA ILE A 716 0.39 21.23 2.30
C ILE A 716 0.10 21.82 0.91
N PRO A 717 -0.97 22.63 0.76
CA PRO A 717 -1.19 23.41 -0.44
C PRO A 717 0.01 24.30 -0.80
N ARG A 718 0.18 24.59 -2.08
CA ARG A 718 1.25 25.46 -2.59
C ARG A 718 0.72 26.44 -3.62
N PHE A 719 1.46 27.52 -3.80
CA PHE A 719 1.30 28.44 -4.92
C PHE A 719 2.54 28.42 -5.82
N THR A 720 2.37 28.20 -7.12
CA THR A 720 3.45 28.21 -8.10
C THR A 720 3.11 29.06 -9.32
N TRP A 721 4.17 29.57 -9.97
CA TRP A 721 4.09 30.19 -11.29
C TRP A 721 4.29 29.17 -12.42
N TRP A 722 4.05 27.88 -12.19
CA TRP A 722 4.20 26.86 -13.23
C TRP A 722 3.21 27.10 -14.39
N ASP A 723 3.61 27.06 -15.66
CA ASP A 723 4.87 26.53 -16.23
C ASP A 723 5.90 27.59 -16.63
N HIS A 724 5.77 28.82 -16.12
CA HIS A 724 6.70 29.90 -16.46
C HIS A 724 8.10 29.62 -15.88
N LYS A 725 9.14 29.80 -16.70
CA LYS A 725 10.55 29.50 -16.36
C LYS A 725 11.45 30.67 -16.71
N GLY A 726 12.35 31.04 -15.81
CA GLY A 726 13.31 32.14 -16.03
C GLY A 726 12.69 33.54 -16.18
N THR A 727 11.38 33.70 -15.98
CA THR A 727 10.65 34.96 -16.12
C THR A 727 10.67 35.80 -14.83
N ARG A 728 10.22 37.05 -14.93
CA ARG A 728 9.88 37.88 -13.78
C ARG A 728 8.41 37.71 -13.46
N GLU A 729 8.11 37.38 -12.22
CA GLU A 729 6.75 37.12 -11.75
C GLU A 729 6.46 37.91 -10.48
N TRP A 730 5.19 38.02 -10.11
CA TRP A 730 4.78 38.68 -8.88
C TRP A 730 3.57 38.04 -8.21
N VAL A 731 3.49 38.21 -6.90
CA VAL A 731 2.30 38.00 -6.08
C VAL A 731 2.10 39.21 -5.17
N GLN A 732 0.86 39.56 -4.87
CA GLN A 732 0.54 40.72 -4.04
C GLN A 732 -0.63 40.48 -3.09
N TYR A 733 -0.59 41.20 -1.98
CA TYR A 733 -1.68 41.37 -1.03
C TYR A 733 -2.24 42.78 -1.18
N ASP A 734 -3.54 42.87 -1.43
CA ASP A 734 -4.33 44.09 -1.29
C ASP A 734 -5.04 44.06 0.07
N PHE A 735 -4.76 45.07 0.90
CA PHE A 735 -5.36 45.21 2.22
C PHE A 735 -6.73 45.89 2.11
N PRO A 736 -7.74 45.47 2.91
CA PRO A 736 -9.04 46.14 2.94
C PRO A 736 -8.93 47.62 3.34
N GLU A 737 -7.98 47.95 4.21
CA GLU A 737 -7.63 49.31 4.64
C GLU A 737 -6.10 49.46 4.74
N PRO A 738 -5.54 50.66 4.52
CA PRO A 738 -4.11 50.92 4.71
C PRO A 738 -3.63 50.54 6.11
N ARG A 739 -2.49 49.85 6.20
CA ARG A 739 -1.89 49.43 7.47
C ARG A 739 -0.39 49.65 7.52
N ASP A 740 0.13 49.79 8.72
CA ASP A 740 1.55 49.91 9.00
C ASP A 740 2.21 48.52 8.98
N VAL A 741 3.22 48.35 8.13
CA VAL A 741 3.97 47.11 7.98
C VAL A 741 5.45 47.38 8.18
N SER A 742 6.10 46.59 9.02
CA SER A 742 7.54 46.68 9.30
C SER A 742 8.31 45.37 9.09
N SER A 743 7.63 44.27 8.79
CA SER A 743 8.29 43.02 8.42
C SER A 743 7.44 42.14 7.50
N VAL A 744 8.11 41.31 6.71
CA VAL A 744 7.52 40.17 6.01
C VAL A 744 8.39 38.93 6.15
N SER A 745 7.79 37.75 6.04
CA SER A 745 8.50 36.46 6.01
C SER A 745 7.90 35.59 4.92
N LEU A 746 8.74 35.07 4.02
CA LEU A 746 8.35 34.19 2.91
C LEU A 746 8.94 32.79 3.12
N TYR A 747 8.19 31.75 2.77
CA TYR A 747 8.68 30.38 2.68
C TYR A 747 8.52 29.91 1.23
N TRP A 748 9.61 29.54 0.57
CA TRP A 748 9.62 29.19 -0.85
C TRP A 748 9.38 27.70 -1.08
N PHE A 749 8.69 27.37 -2.18
CA PHE A 749 8.51 26.01 -2.67
C PHE A 749 9.67 25.57 -3.57
N ASP A 750 10.12 24.33 -3.41
CA ASP A 750 11.21 23.70 -4.17
C ASP A 750 11.02 22.18 -4.21
N ASP A 751 10.64 21.64 -5.37
CA ASP A 751 10.32 20.22 -5.59
C ASP A 751 11.52 19.45 -6.21
N THR A 752 12.75 19.83 -5.83
CA THR A 752 13.97 19.18 -6.34
C THR A 752 13.90 17.66 -6.18
N GLY A 753 14.03 16.95 -7.30
CA GLY A 753 14.02 15.49 -7.36
C GLY A 753 12.77 14.92 -8.04
N VAL A 754 11.64 15.63 -7.98
CA VAL A 754 10.35 15.16 -8.51
C VAL A 754 9.68 16.14 -9.47
N GLY A 755 10.02 17.43 -9.40
CA GLY A 755 9.46 18.45 -10.29
C GLY A 755 10.46 19.51 -10.73
N GLU A 756 9.91 20.57 -11.34
CA GLU A 756 10.66 21.63 -12.01
C GLU A 756 10.45 23.03 -11.38
N CYS A 757 10.01 23.11 -10.12
CA CYS A 757 9.98 24.32 -9.32
C CYS A 757 11.20 24.42 -8.39
N ARG A 758 11.89 25.56 -8.40
CA ARG A 758 12.99 25.83 -7.46
C ARG A 758 12.74 27.12 -6.71
N VAL A 759 13.41 27.30 -5.57
CA VAL A 759 13.44 28.62 -4.94
C VAL A 759 13.91 29.68 -5.96
N PRO A 760 13.25 30.84 -6.08
CA PRO A 760 13.59 31.84 -7.09
C PRO A 760 15.06 32.26 -7.07
N GLN A 761 15.57 32.76 -8.19
CA GLN A 761 16.94 33.29 -8.23
C GLN A 761 17.07 34.47 -7.28
N SER A 762 16.07 35.36 -7.31
CA SER A 762 15.99 36.48 -6.39
C SER A 762 14.58 37.01 -6.22
N TRP A 763 14.36 37.80 -5.17
CA TRP A 763 13.10 38.44 -4.87
C TRP A 763 13.28 39.83 -4.25
N ARG A 764 12.24 40.66 -4.32
CA ARG A 764 12.17 41.94 -3.61
C ARG A 764 10.73 42.25 -3.20
N LEU A 765 10.59 43.02 -2.12
CA LEU A 765 9.30 43.50 -1.64
C LEU A 765 9.06 44.94 -2.09
N LEU A 766 7.85 45.22 -2.55
CA LEU A 766 7.33 46.53 -2.91
C LEU A 766 6.11 46.86 -2.05
N TYR A 767 5.90 48.14 -1.78
CA TYR A 767 4.68 48.68 -1.18
C TYR A 767 4.05 49.70 -2.11
N ARG A 768 2.74 49.87 -2.02
CA ARG A 768 1.98 50.82 -2.85
C ARG A 768 1.87 52.17 -2.14
N ASP A 769 2.34 53.22 -2.80
CA ASP A 769 2.18 54.61 -2.37
C ASP A 769 1.37 55.36 -3.43
N GLY A 770 0.07 55.50 -3.17
CA GLY A 770 -0.90 55.98 -4.15
C GLY A 770 -1.04 55.01 -5.33
N GLN A 771 -0.59 55.41 -6.52
CA GLN A 771 -0.63 54.59 -7.73
C GLN A 771 0.75 54.02 -8.12
N ILE A 772 1.77 54.23 -7.29
CA ILE A 772 3.16 53.91 -7.61
C ILE A 772 3.65 52.82 -6.65
N TRP A 773 4.27 51.78 -7.20
CA TRP A 773 4.97 50.76 -6.42
C TRP A 773 6.39 51.22 -6.09
N LYS A 774 6.74 51.21 -4.81
CA LYS A 774 8.05 51.59 -4.29
C LYS A 774 8.69 50.41 -3.57
N PRO A 775 10.00 50.16 -3.73
CA PRO A 775 10.68 49.12 -2.97
C PRO A 775 10.83 49.51 -1.50
N VAL A 776 10.67 48.56 -0.58
CA VAL A 776 10.89 48.79 0.86
C VAL A 776 12.38 48.95 1.22
N LEU A 777 13.30 48.46 0.39
CA LEU A 777 14.75 48.68 0.51
C LEU A 777 15.35 49.17 -0.81
N ILE A 778 16.32 50.09 -0.73
CA ILE A 778 17.07 50.61 -1.88
C ILE A 778 18.35 49.79 -2.04
N GLY A 779 18.50 49.07 -3.17
CA GLY A 779 19.62 48.15 -3.42
C GLY A 779 19.11 46.73 -3.74
N GLU A 780 19.96 45.92 -4.38
CA GLU A 780 19.61 44.75 -5.23
C GLU A 780 18.69 43.65 -4.63
N PRO A 781 18.00 42.88 -5.48
CA PRO A 781 17.15 41.74 -5.09
C PRO A 781 17.85 40.74 -4.16
N LYS A 782 17.11 40.16 -3.21
CA LYS A 782 17.60 39.13 -2.28
C LYS A 782 17.61 37.76 -2.93
N ALA A 783 18.63 36.94 -2.67
CA ALA A 783 18.58 35.52 -3.02
C ALA A 783 17.51 34.80 -2.18
N ALA A 784 16.75 33.89 -2.78
CA ALA A 784 15.77 33.08 -2.06
C ALA A 784 16.46 31.91 -1.32
N ARG A 785 16.05 31.65 -0.09
CA ARG A 785 16.54 30.53 0.72
C ARG A 785 15.63 29.31 0.61
N LYS A 786 16.24 28.13 0.46
CA LYS A 786 15.57 26.83 0.57
C LYS A 786 15.52 26.38 2.04
N ASP A 787 14.44 25.69 2.43
CA ASP A 787 14.21 25.07 3.74
C ASP A 787 14.31 26.07 4.90
N GLY A 788 13.59 27.18 4.76
CA GLY A 788 13.42 28.14 5.83
C GLY A 788 12.77 29.45 5.43
N TRP A 789 12.47 30.25 6.46
CA TRP A 789 11.88 31.58 6.32
C TRP A 789 12.89 32.62 5.82
N ASP A 790 12.53 33.28 4.73
CA ASP A 790 13.17 34.51 4.26
C ASP A 790 12.48 35.72 4.88
N THR A 791 13.00 36.14 6.05
CA THR A 791 12.48 37.29 6.79
C THR A 791 13.15 38.59 6.36
N LEU A 792 12.34 39.63 6.15
CA LEU A 792 12.75 40.97 5.81
C LEU A 792 12.07 41.96 6.76
N SER A 793 12.88 42.61 7.62
CA SER A 793 12.45 43.74 8.46
C SER A 793 12.87 45.06 7.83
N PHE A 794 12.03 46.08 7.92
CA PHE A 794 12.24 47.40 7.31
C PHE A 794 11.55 48.49 8.14
N ALA A 795 11.87 49.76 7.85
CA ALA A 795 11.20 50.89 8.48
C ALA A 795 9.70 50.83 8.15
N SER A 796 8.85 51.01 9.16
CA SER A 796 7.40 50.86 8.99
C SER A 796 6.89 51.72 7.82
N VAL A 797 6.19 51.09 6.88
CA VAL A 797 5.51 51.76 5.77
C VAL A 797 4.00 51.59 5.95
N SER A 798 3.27 52.71 5.83
CA SER A 798 1.82 52.69 5.77
C SER A 798 1.40 52.49 4.31
N THR A 799 0.74 51.39 4.00
CA THR A 799 0.38 51.00 2.63
C THR A 799 -0.93 50.24 2.60
N ASP A 800 -1.66 50.32 1.50
CA ASP A 800 -2.86 49.54 1.23
C ASP A 800 -2.57 48.27 0.40
N ALA A 801 -1.32 48.07 -0.04
CA ALA A 801 -0.91 46.83 -0.69
C ALA A 801 0.59 46.54 -0.56
N LEU A 802 0.96 45.27 -0.62
CA LEU A 802 2.32 44.77 -0.72
C LEU A 802 2.46 43.86 -1.94
N ARG A 803 3.63 43.86 -2.57
CA ARG A 803 3.94 42.98 -3.70
C ARG A 803 5.31 42.35 -3.54
N VAL A 804 5.38 41.04 -3.69
CA VAL A 804 6.63 40.28 -3.85
C VAL A 804 6.87 40.12 -5.34
N GLU A 805 7.96 40.70 -5.83
CA GLU A 805 8.45 40.46 -7.20
C GLU A 805 9.60 39.47 -7.15
N VAL A 806 9.58 38.48 -8.03
CA VAL A 806 10.60 37.44 -8.13
C VAL A 806 11.22 37.39 -9.52
N GLN A 807 12.47 36.93 -9.58
CA GLN A 807 13.14 36.48 -10.78
C GLN A 807 13.29 34.97 -10.68
N LEU A 808 12.59 34.21 -11.54
CA LEU A 808 12.73 32.77 -11.62
C LEU A 808 14.09 32.39 -12.23
N ARG A 809 14.58 31.20 -11.89
CA ARG A 809 15.85 30.67 -12.42
C ARG A 809 15.66 30.19 -13.86
N SER A 810 16.73 30.22 -14.65
CA SER A 810 16.69 29.71 -16.02
C SER A 810 16.34 28.22 -16.05
N GLY A 811 15.37 27.83 -16.88
CA GLY A 811 14.99 26.42 -17.10
C GLY A 811 14.04 25.81 -16.06
N VAL A 812 13.73 26.49 -14.97
CA VAL A 812 12.85 26.01 -13.88
C VAL A 812 11.89 27.11 -13.42
N SER A 813 10.75 26.72 -12.85
CA SER A 813 9.77 27.63 -12.26
C SER A 813 10.07 27.90 -10.78
N GLY A 814 9.11 28.45 -10.04
CA GLY A 814 9.19 28.63 -8.59
C GLY A 814 7.83 28.78 -7.95
N GLY A 815 7.80 28.79 -6.61
CA GLY A 815 6.56 28.93 -5.85
C GLY A 815 6.78 29.40 -4.42
N ILE A 816 5.67 29.67 -3.73
CA ILE A 816 5.59 30.09 -2.34
C ILE A 816 4.70 29.09 -1.61
N LEU A 817 5.13 28.69 -0.42
CA LEU A 817 4.36 27.88 0.51
C LEU A 817 3.67 28.72 1.58
N GLU A 818 4.21 29.89 1.93
CA GLU A 818 3.61 30.77 2.96
C GLU A 818 4.22 32.18 2.91
N TRP A 819 3.43 33.23 3.18
CA TRP A 819 3.85 34.64 3.24
C TRP A 819 3.15 35.41 4.37
N LYS A 820 3.93 35.77 5.40
CA LYS A 820 3.50 36.51 6.58
C LYS A 820 3.84 38.00 6.52
N VAL A 821 3.00 38.83 7.14
CA VAL A 821 3.14 40.30 7.27
C VAL A 821 3.05 40.72 8.75
N GLY A 822 3.98 41.55 9.25
CA GLY A 822 4.04 41.99 10.66
C GLY A 822 4.17 43.51 10.90
N ALA A 823 3.82 43.98 12.10
CA ALA A 823 3.84 45.38 12.57
C ALA A 823 4.69 45.60 13.87
N VAL A 824 4.97 46.86 14.24
CA VAL A 824 5.87 47.30 15.34
C VAL A 824 5.47 46.72 16.73
N PRO A 825 6.42 46.24 17.56
CA PRO A 825 6.14 45.79 18.93
C PRO A 825 6.18 46.93 19.98
N GLN A 826 5.28 46.92 20.98
CA GLN A 826 5.39 47.72 22.21
C GLN A 826 6.30 47.00 23.24
N SER A 827 7.32 47.70 23.75
CA SER A 827 8.22 47.32 24.87
C SER A 827 7.47 47.19 26.21
N GLU A 828 7.82 46.41 27.24
CA GLU A 828 9.10 45.84 27.69
C GLU A 828 8.82 44.82 28.82
N THR A 829 9.46 43.65 28.83
CA THR A 829 10.26 43.16 29.98
C THR A 829 11.12 41.97 29.57
N THR A 830 12.36 42.04 30.01
CA THR A 830 13.47 41.13 29.77
C THR A 830 13.22 39.69 30.21
N ALA A 831 13.29 38.76 29.25
CA ALA A 831 13.88 37.43 29.43
C ALA A 831 14.55 37.04 28.10
N ALA A 832 15.83 36.68 28.17
CA ALA A 832 16.64 36.36 27.01
C ALA A 832 16.45 34.89 26.61
N ILE A 833 16.18 34.69 25.32
CA ILE A 833 16.37 33.49 24.48
C ILE A 833 15.46 32.28 24.73
N SER A 834 14.64 31.95 23.71
CA SER A 834 14.07 30.62 23.40
C SER A 834 13.72 30.68 21.90
N GLU A 835 14.62 30.26 21.01
CA GLU A 835 14.74 28.89 20.45
C GLU A 835 13.41 28.40 19.82
N LYS A 836 13.47 27.91 18.56
CA LYS A 836 12.61 26.77 18.17
C LYS A 836 12.60 25.81 19.37
N PRO A 837 11.49 25.17 19.78
CA PRO A 837 11.66 24.11 20.76
C PRO A 837 12.71 23.17 20.15
N PRO A 838 13.83 22.89 20.83
CA PRO A 838 14.77 21.92 20.33
C PRO A 838 13.96 20.65 20.05
N ALA A 839 14.34 19.88 19.04
CA ALA A 839 13.91 18.49 18.99
C ALA A 839 14.11 17.96 20.42
N SER A 840 13.06 17.46 21.04
CA SER A 840 13.09 17.13 22.47
C SER A 840 12.51 15.75 22.55
N HIS A 841 13.32 14.80 22.98
CA HIS A 841 12.95 13.40 22.98
C HIS A 841 12.63 12.91 24.38
N ARG A 842 11.76 11.91 24.48
CA ARG A 842 11.64 11.06 25.65
C ARG A 842 12.72 10.00 25.57
N VAL A 843 13.49 9.84 26.63
CA VAL A 843 14.67 8.99 26.66
C VAL A 843 14.58 8.00 27.80
N LEU A 844 14.66 6.71 27.49
CA LEU A 844 14.90 5.65 28.48
C LEU A 844 16.42 5.43 28.58
N LEU A 845 17.02 5.60 29.75
CA LEU A 845 18.47 5.45 29.93
C LEU A 845 18.86 4.98 31.32
N GLY A 846 20.05 4.37 31.40
CA GLY A 846 20.68 3.95 32.65
C GLY A 846 21.96 4.73 32.94
N GLY A 847 22.11 5.22 34.17
CA GLY A 847 23.34 5.91 34.60
C GLY A 847 23.30 6.30 36.07
N ASN A 848 24.47 6.40 36.71
CA ASN A 848 24.59 6.82 38.11
C ASN A 848 23.70 6.02 39.11
N GLY A 849 23.57 4.70 38.90
CA GLY A 849 22.81 3.80 39.77
C GLY A 849 21.29 3.89 39.65
N ARG A 850 20.77 4.45 38.56
CA ARG A 850 19.34 4.48 38.23
C ARG A 850 19.06 4.11 36.77
N LEU A 851 17.88 3.53 36.56
CA LEU A 851 17.20 3.43 35.26
C LEU A 851 16.06 4.45 35.25
N ALA A 852 15.97 5.28 34.21
CA ALA A 852 15.01 6.38 34.17
C ALA A 852 14.40 6.62 32.79
N ILE A 853 13.21 7.20 32.79
CA ILE A 853 12.56 7.82 31.63
C ILE A 853 12.60 9.33 31.83
N VAL A 854 13.29 10.03 30.93
CA VAL A 854 13.33 11.48 30.84
C VAL A 854 12.34 11.93 29.79
N GLU A 855 11.47 12.88 30.10
CA GLU A 855 10.49 13.45 29.18
C GLU A 855 11.12 14.48 28.24
N ARG A 856 10.40 14.85 27.17
CA ARG A 856 10.80 15.91 26.23
C ARG A 856 11.13 17.24 26.94
N THR A 857 10.46 17.52 28.05
CA THR A 857 10.68 18.71 28.89
C THR A 857 11.99 18.67 29.68
N GLY A 858 12.69 17.52 29.71
CA GLY A 858 13.81 17.25 30.60
C GLY A 858 13.39 16.76 31.99
N GLU A 859 12.10 16.64 32.29
CA GLU A 859 11.65 16.09 33.57
C GLU A 859 11.87 14.57 33.64
N VAL A 860 12.27 14.05 34.81
CA VAL A 860 12.34 12.59 35.03
C VAL A 860 10.93 12.10 35.38
N ALA A 861 10.20 11.55 34.40
CA ALA A 861 8.84 11.03 34.62
C ALA A 861 8.82 9.71 35.40
N TRP A 862 9.89 8.92 35.28
CA TRP A 862 9.99 7.65 35.98
C TRP A 862 11.46 7.32 36.27
N GLU A 863 11.73 6.74 37.44
CA GLU A 863 13.04 6.20 37.77
C GLU A 863 12.94 5.06 38.79
N MET A 864 13.93 4.17 38.77
CA MET A 864 14.11 3.09 39.73
C MET A 864 15.61 2.87 40.01
N PRO A 865 16.02 2.53 41.25
CA PRO A 865 17.39 2.16 41.55
C PRO A 865 17.81 0.96 40.71
N TRP A 866 18.83 1.12 39.86
CA TRP A 866 19.26 0.08 38.93
C TRP A 866 20.68 0.33 38.45
N SER A 867 21.52 -0.69 38.32
CA SER A 867 22.92 -0.53 37.91
C SER A 867 23.38 -1.68 37.01
N GLY A 868 24.49 -1.46 36.30
CA GLY A 868 25.07 -2.48 35.42
C GLY A 868 24.28 -2.70 34.13
N ILE A 869 23.83 -1.62 33.50
CA ILE A 869 23.06 -1.69 32.25
C ILE A 869 24.02 -1.70 31.07
N HIS A 870 24.05 -2.82 30.34
CA HIS A 870 24.80 -2.95 29.09
C HIS A 870 23.89 -3.16 27.85
N ASP A 871 22.59 -3.36 28.08
CA ASP A 871 21.56 -3.38 27.04
C ASP A 871 20.21 -3.00 27.66
N LEU A 872 19.35 -2.34 26.88
CA LEU A 872 18.01 -1.95 27.29
C LEU A 872 17.08 -1.86 26.09
N GLN A 873 15.84 -2.31 26.26
CA GLN A 873 14.78 -2.28 25.25
C GLN A 873 13.45 -1.89 25.89
N LEU A 874 12.66 -1.10 25.17
CA LEU A 874 11.23 -0.90 25.46
C LEU A 874 10.44 -1.89 24.59
N LEU A 875 9.70 -2.78 25.22
CA LEU A 875 8.87 -3.77 24.55
C LEU A 875 7.52 -3.16 24.15
N GLU A 876 6.85 -3.76 23.16
CA GLU A 876 5.54 -3.30 22.65
C GLU A 876 4.47 -3.19 23.74
N ASN A 877 4.55 -4.04 24.77
CA ASN A 877 3.64 -4.02 25.92
C ASN A 877 3.96 -2.89 26.93
N GLY A 878 4.94 -2.02 26.64
CA GLY A 878 5.40 -0.93 27.50
C GLY A 878 6.36 -1.35 28.60
N ASN A 879 6.74 -2.63 28.69
CA ASN A 879 7.72 -3.10 29.66
C ASN A 879 9.16 -2.83 29.19
N VAL A 880 10.10 -2.76 30.15
CA VAL A 880 11.52 -2.58 29.87
C VAL A 880 12.27 -3.90 30.05
N LEU A 881 12.88 -4.40 28.99
CA LEU A 881 13.80 -5.55 29.04
C LEU A 881 15.23 -5.02 29.26
N THR A 882 15.90 -5.47 30.32
CA THR A 882 17.28 -5.06 30.64
C THR A 882 17.98 -6.11 31.50
N LEU A 883 19.19 -5.80 31.96
CA LEU A 883 20.03 -6.69 32.75
C LEU A 883 19.94 -6.37 34.25
N ASP A 884 20.08 -7.40 35.09
CA ASP A 884 20.12 -7.27 36.55
C ASP A 884 21.42 -7.89 37.10
N GLY A 885 22.52 -7.15 36.99
CA GLY A 885 23.85 -7.68 37.26
C GLY A 885 24.34 -8.62 36.14
N PRO A 886 25.43 -9.37 36.39
CA PRO A 886 26.20 -10.00 35.30
C PRO A 886 25.52 -11.20 34.66
N THR A 887 24.57 -11.87 35.30
CA THR A 887 24.06 -13.17 34.81
C THR A 887 22.54 -13.21 34.65
N ARG A 888 21.84 -12.06 34.72
CA ARG A 888 20.37 -12.05 34.73
C ARG A 888 19.81 -11.07 33.71
N VAL A 889 18.78 -11.52 33.01
CA VAL A 889 17.92 -10.69 32.16
C VAL A 889 16.58 -10.56 32.87
N VAL A 890 16.02 -9.35 32.87
CA VAL A 890 14.73 -9.07 33.50
C VAL A 890 13.85 -8.24 32.59
N GLU A 891 12.54 -8.44 32.74
CA GLU A 891 11.51 -7.54 32.20
C GLU A 891 10.84 -6.82 33.36
N ILE A 892 10.83 -5.50 33.31
CA ILE A 892 10.30 -4.61 34.33
C ILE A 892 9.05 -3.96 33.77
N ASN A 893 7.96 -3.97 34.53
CA ASN A 893 6.79 -3.16 34.23
C ASN A 893 6.96 -1.76 34.87
N PRO A 894 7.11 -0.68 34.09
CA PRO A 894 7.36 0.66 34.64
C PRO A 894 6.20 1.17 35.50
N SER A 895 4.95 0.87 35.12
CA SER A 895 3.76 1.32 35.83
C SER A 895 3.67 0.75 37.26
N THR A 896 4.11 -0.50 37.46
CA THR A 896 4.11 -1.15 38.79
C THR A 896 5.46 -1.14 39.49
N ARG A 897 6.55 -0.84 38.77
CA ARG A 897 7.95 -0.96 39.21
C ARG A 897 8.32 -2.37 39.67
N GLN A 898 7.69 -3.39 39.07
CA GLN A 898 7.94 -4.79 39.39
C GLN A 898 8.67 -5.50 38.24
N VAL A 899 9.58 -6.40 38.61
CA VAL A 899 10.12 -7.39 37.69
C VAL A 899 9.03 -8.42 37.42
N VAL A 900 8.52 -8.46 36.19
CA VAL A 900 7.43 -9.35 35.76
C VAL A 900 7.93 -10.63 35.10
N TRP A 901 9.19 -10.63 34.66
CA TRP A 901 9.88 -11.82 34.16
C TRP A 901 11.38 -11.73 34.47
N ARG A 902 12.00 -12.89 34.71
CA ARG A 902 13.46 -13.01 34.95
C ARG A 902 13.98 -14.31 34.37
N TYR A 903 15.16 -14.23 33.76
CA TYR A 903 16.03 -15.35 33.44
C TYR A 903 17.36 -15.21 34.19
N ASP A 904 17.81 -16.26 34.87
CA ASP A 904 19.08 -16.27 35.60
C ASP A 904 20.02 -17.36 35.08
N ALA A 905 20.95 -16.96 34.22
CA ALA A 905 21.93 -17.85 33.60
C ALA A 905 22.85 -18.56 34.60
N SER A 906 22.95 -18.08 35.85
CA SER A 906 23.75 -18.75 36.89
C SER A 906 23.08 -20.04 37.40
N THR A 907 21.78 -20.19 37.17
CA THR A 907 20.95 -21.33 37.59
C THR A 907 20.24 -22.04 36.42
N GLN A 908 19.99 -21.34 35.31
CA GLN A 908 19.30 -21.83 34.13
C GLN A 908 20.28 -21.88 32.95
N ASN A 909 20.37 -23.03 32.28
CA ASN A 909 21.26 -23.27 31.13
C ASN A 909 22.72 -22.82 31.30
N ARG A 910 23.24 -22.85 32.55
CA ARG A 910 24.55 -22.31 32.91
C ARG A 910 25.69 -22.79 31.97
N PRO A 911 26.48 -21.87 31.39
CA PRO A 911 27.65 -22.22 30.58
C PRO A 911 28.81 -22.66 31.49
N ASP A 912 29.07 -23.96 31.53
CA ASP A 912 30.18 -24.60 32.25
C ASP A 912 30.59 -23.95 33.61
N ASP A 913 31.86 -24.09 34.02
CA ASP A 913 32.38 -23.53 35.29
C ASP A 913 33.14 -22.20 35.09
N ARG A 914 33.18 -21.67 33.85
CA ARG A 914 33.87 -20.41 33.54
C ARG A 914 33.11 -19.20 34.10
N HIS A 915 33.85 -18.12 34.34
CA HIS A 915 33.25 -16.82 34.61
C HIS A 915 32.69 -16.25 33.29
N PHE A 916 31.46 -15.77 33.32
CA PHE A 916 30.75 -15.24 32.15
C PHE A 916 29.83 -14.09 32.58
N GLU A 917 29.48 -13.24 31.63
CA GLU A 917 28.55 -12.13 31.82
C GLU A 917 27.62 -11.97 30.61
N ILE A 918 26.38 -11.56 30.85
CA ILE A 918 25.41 -11.23 29.82
C ILE A 918 25.60 -9.76 29.46
N HIS A 919 25.74 -9.48 28.16
CA HIS A 919 25.91 -8.12 27.65
C HIS A 919 24.87 -7.69 26.64
N SER A 920 24.04 -8.62 26.16
CA SER A 920 22.93 -8.31 25.27
C SER A 920 21.81 -9.31 25.44
N ALA A 921 20.58 -8.83 25.32
CA ALA A 921 19.40 -9.68 25.29
C ALA A 921 18.31 -9.02 24.46
N GLN A 922 17.54 -9.77 23.69
CA GLN A 922 16.48 -9.24 22.82
C GLN A 922 15.25 -10.13 22.87
N LEU A 923 14.06 -9.53 23.00
CA LEU A 923 12.81 -10.26 22.74
C LEU A 923 12.63 -10.35 21.22
N LEU A 924 12.60 -11.57 20.69
CA LEU A 924 12.45 -11.84 19.26
C LEU A 924 10.96 -11.87 18.87
N ASN A 925 10.67 -11.64 17.59
CA ASN A 925 9.30 -11.59 17.05
C ASN A 925 8.51 -12.91 17.24
N ASN A 926 9.21 -14.03 17.39
CA ASN A 926 8.60 -15.34 17.68
C ASN A 926 8.27 -15.56 19.18
N GLY A 927 8.55 -14.57 20.04
CA GLY A 927 8.34 -14.63 21.49
C GLY A 927 9.49 -15.22 22.31
N ASN A 928 10.58 -15.67 21.66
CA ASN A 928 11.79 -16.13 22.34
C ASN A 928 12.61 -14.95 22.86
N VAL A 929 13.47 -15.21 23.84
CA VAL A 929 14.48 -14.25 24.32
C VAL A 929 15.86 -14.72 23.85
N MET A 930 16.49 -13.93 22.98
CA MET A 930 17.90 -14.08 22.61
C MET A 930 18.77 -13.50 23.72
N ILE A 931 19.85 -14.19 24.09
CA ILE A 931 20.77 -13.80 25.16
C ILE A 931 22.21 -14.08 24.70
N ALA A 932 23.07 -13.06 24.72
CA ALA A 932 24.49 -13.16 24.41
C ALA A 932 25.32 -13.26 25.70
N GLU A 933 26.07 -14.36 25.84
CA GLU A 933 26.88 -14.67 27.02
C GLU A 933 28.38 -14.55 26.70
N SER A 934 28.98 -13.45 27.15
CA SER A 934 30.43 -13.17 27.08
C SER A 934 31.20 -14.07 28.06
N GLY A 935 32.38 -14.52 27.69
CA GLY A 935 33.20 -15.52 28.41
C GLY A 935 32.77 -16.97 28.11
N ALA A 936 31.47 -17.20 27.97
CA ALA A 936 30.93 -18.44 27.41
C ALA A 936 31.14 -18.50 25.88
N GLY A 937 31.05 -17.34 25.21
CA GLY A 937 31.27 -17.19 23.78
C GLY A 937 30.12 -17.78 22.97
N ARG A 938 28.88 -17.50 23.35
CA ARG A 938 27.68 -18.02 22.67
C ARG A 938 26.50 -17.05 22.72
N ILE A 939 25.59 -17.23 21.79
CA ILE A 939 24.23 -16.69 21.80
C ILE A 939 23.27 -17.86 22.04
N ILE A 940 22.32 -17.69 22.96
CA ILE A 940 21.26 -18.66 23.21
C ILE A 940 19.89 -18.04 22.95
N GLU A 941 18.94 -18.85 22.51
CA GLU A 941 17.51 -18.49 22.53
C GLU A 941 16.78 -19.35 23.55
N VAL A 942 15.99 -18.70 24.40
CA VAL A 942 15.14 -19.38 25.38
C VAL A 942 13.68 -18.99 25.22
N ASP A 943 12.76 -19.90 25.55
CA ASP A 943 11.35 -19.52 25.71
C ASP A 943 11.13 -18.71 27.00
N ARG A 944 9.90 -18.23 27.21
CA ARG A 944 9.52 -17.45 28.39
C ARG A 944 9.56 -18.27 29.70
N GLN A 945 9.69 -19.59 29.62
CA GLN A 945 9.92 -20.48 30.77
C GLN A 945 11.41 -20.75 31.02
N GLY A 946 12.30 -20.20 30.19
CA GLY A 946 13.75 -20.34 30.29
C GLY A 946 14.28 -21.65 29.70
N LYS A 947 13.49 -22.40 28.93
CA LYS A 947 13.95 -23.60 28.22
C LYS A 947 14.85 -23.18 27.07
N LEU A 948 16.04 -23.77 26.98
CA LEU A 948 16.95 -23.59 25.85
C LEU A 948 16.33 -24.17 24.57
N LEU A 949 16.23 -23.34 23.55
CA LEU A 949 15.70 -23.69 22.23
C LEU A 949 16.80 -23.78 21.17
N ARG A 950 17.79 -22.88 21.26
CA ARG A 950 18.89 -22.77 20.30
C ARG A 950 20.16 -22.26 20.99
N GLU A 951 21.31 -22.69 20.48
CA GLU A 951 22.63 -22.21 20.88
C GLU A 951 23.49 -22.00 19.63
N THR A 952 24.10 -20.81 19.53
CA THR A 952 25.01 -20.42 18.46
C THR A 952 26.36 -20.07 19.08
N LYS A 953 27.42 -20.78 18.68
CA LYS A 953 28.76 -20.53 19.21
C LYS A 953 29.41 -19.36 18.47
N LEU A 954 30.04 -18.45 19.21
CA LEU A 954 30.73 -17.29 18.64
C LEU A 954 32.20 -17.59 18.34
N THR A 955 32.72 -16.89 17.34
CA THR A 955 34.15 -16.86 17.02
C THR A 955 34.80 -15.71 17.80
N LEU A 956 35.81 -16.04 18.60
CA LEU A 956 36.50 -15.09 19.49
C LEU A 956 38.01 -15.23 19.31
N ASP A 957 38.69 -14.12 19.00
CA ASP A 957 40.15 -14.08 18.94
C ASP A 957 40.76 -13.77 20.32
N HIS A 958 40.09 -12.92 21.09
CA HIS A 958 40.49 -12.47 22.43
C HIS A 958 39.33 -12.65 23.41
N SER A 959 39.07 -13.90 23.82
CA SER A 959 37.97 -14.17 24.74
C SER A 959 38.17 -13.51 26.10
N ASP A 960 37.15 -12.78 26.53
CA ASP A 960 37.07 -12.04 27.78
C ASP A 960 35.62 -12.04 28.29
N SER A 961 35.43 -12.40 29.56
CA SER A 961 34.10 -12.49 30.15
C SER A 961 33.34 -11.17 30.15
N HIS A 962 34.05 -10.05 30.05
CA HIS A 962 33.46 -8.72 30.06
C HIS A 962 33.30 -8.12 28.66
N SER A 963 34.12 -8.46 27.67
CA SER A 963 34.22 -7.70 26.40
C SER A 963 34.08 -8.52 25.10
N ASP A 964 33.58 -9.75 25.17
CA ASP A 964 33.33 -10.57 23.97
C ASP A 964 32.24 -10.00 23.05
N THR A 965 31.17 -9.42 23.61
CA THR A 965 29.99 -8.97 22.85
C THR A 965 29.40 -7.68 23.41
N ARG A 966 28.84 -6.86 22.51
CA ARG A 966 28.01 -5.70 22.82
C ARG A 966 26.85 -5.61 21.83
N LEU A 967 25.70 -5.14 22.32
CA LEU A 967 24.48 -4.84 21.56
C LEU A 967 24.19 -5.81 20.41
N VAL A 968 24.16 -7.11 20.72
CA VAL A 968 23.84 -8.16 19.75
C VAL A 968 22.39 -8.02 19.31
N ARG A 969 22.15 -8.11 18.00
CA ARG A 969 20.81 -8.01 17.40
C ARG A 969 20.57 -9.10 16.37
N GLN A 970 19.37 -9.64 16.35
CA GLN A 970 18.90 -10.48 15.25
C GLN A 970 18.46 -9.57 14.08
N LEU A 971 19.02 -9.83 12.91
CA LEU A 971 18.66 -9.20 11.64
C LEU A 971 17.37 -9.83 11.09
N GLU A 972 16.72 -9.14 10.14
CA GLU A 972 15.47 -9.62 9.53
C GLU A 972 15.60 -10.98 8.83
N ASN A 973 16.79 -11.30 8.30
CA ASN A 973 17.11 -12.60 7.71
C ASN A 973 17.27 -13.72 8.77
N GLY A 974 17.16 -13.39 10.06
CA GLY A 974 17.32 -14.31 11.19
C GLY A 974 18.76 -14.45 11.69
N ASN A 975 19.76 -13.87 11.04
CA ASN A 975 21.17 -13.90 11.47
C ASN A 975 21.41 -12.99 12.68
N TYR A 976 22.53 -13.19 13.38
CA TYR A 976 22.93 -12.30 14.47
C TYR A 976 24.07 -11.38 14.05
N LEU A 977 23.89 -10.07 14.19
CA LEU A 977 24.95 -9.09 14.05
C LEU A 977 25.54 -8.79 15.43
N VAL A 978 26.86 -8.96 15.55
CA VAL A 978 27.58 -8.93 16.82
C VAL A 978 28.74 -7.94 16.74
N ALA A 979 28.77 -6.98 17.67
CA ALA A 979 29.94 -6.14 17.92
C ALA A 979 30.85 -6.83 18.95
N HIS A 980 32.03 -7.28 18.50
CA HIS A 980 33.03 -7.91 19.35
C HIS A 980 34.04 -6.89 19.88
N GLU A 981 33.76 -6.29 21.04
CA GLU A 981 34.55 -5.20 21.62
C GLU A 981 36.04 -5.55 21.73
N ALA A 982 36.38 -6.70 22.32
CA ALA A 982 37.77 -7.12 22.54
C ALA A 982 38.53 -7.40 21.23
N ASP A 983 37.84 -7.94 20.23
CA ASP A 983 38.44 -8.30 18.94
C ASP A 983 38.56 -7.10 18.00
N GLY A 984 37.79 -6.04 18.24
CA GLY A 984 37.70 -4.91 17.32
C GLY A 984 37.03 -5.27 16.00
N MET A 985 36.08 -6.20 16.03
CA MET A 985 35.42 -6.79 14.86
C MET A 985 33.90 -6.69 14.96
N VAL A 986 33.23 -6.43 13.83
CA VAL A 986 31.81 -6.77 13.66
C VAL A 986 31.73 -8.10 12.94
N ARG A 987 30.85 -9.01 13.39
CA ARG A 987 30.59 -10.29 12.73
C ARG A 987 29.09 -10.54 12.62
N GLU A 988 28.66 -11.00 11.45
CA GLU A 988 27.33 -11.55 11.21
C GLU A 988 27.42 -13.07 11.24
N TYR A 989 26.56 -13.70 12.04
CA TYR A 989 26.49 -15.14 12.22
C TYR A 989 25.19 -15.68 11.65
N ASP A 990 25.28 -16.72 10.82
CA ASP A 990 24.11 -17.52 10.46
C ASP A 990 23.53 -18.16 11.73
N SER A 991 22.25 -17.92 12.02
CA SER A 991 21.66 -18.39 13.28
C SER A 991 21.34 -19.89 13.29
N GLY A 992 21.41 -20.57 12.13
CA GLY A 992 21.23 -22.02 12.03
C GLY A 992 22.54 -22.79 12.20
N SER A 993 23.59 -22.37 11.48
CA SER A 993 24.89 -23.05 11.47
C SER A 993 25.90 -22.48 12.48
N GLY A 994 25.77 -21.20 12.83
CA GLY A 994 26.74 -20.46 13.63
C GLY A 994 28.00 -20.04 12.87
N ASP A 995 28.00 -20.15 11.55
CA ASP A 995 29.11 -19.69 10.72
C ASP A 995 29.12 -18.16 10.60
N VAL A 996 30.32 -17.58 10.53
CA VAL A 996 30.49 -16.15 10.21
C VAL A 996 30.25 -15.96 8.71
N VAL A 997 29.16 -15.29 8.35
CA VAL A 997 28.77 -15.03 6.95
C VAL A 997 29.25 -13.68 6.45
N TRP A 998 29.53 -12.75 7.36
CA TRP A 998 30.14 -11.46 7.06
C TRP A 998 30.95 -10.97 8.27
N ASP A 999 32.05 -10.27 8.04
CA ASP A 999 32.82 -9.65 9.10
C ASP A 999 33.53 -8.37 8.64
N PHE A 1000 33.85 -7.52 9.62
CA PHE A 1000 34.59 -6.29 9.37
C PHE A 1000 35.50 -5.94 10.56
N ALA A 1001 36.78 -5.72 10.27
CA ALA A 1001 37.76 -5.26 11.25
C ALA A 1001 37.74 -3.74 11.34
N VAL A 1002 37.38 -3.21 12.51
CA VAL A 1002 37.39 -1.75 12.74
C VAL A 1002 38.85 -1.27 12.73
N PRO A 1003 39.21 -0.35 11.81
CA PRO A 1003 40.61 0.05 11.66
C PRO A 1003 41.05 0.99 12.79
N MET A 1004 42.37 1.04 13.02
CA MET A 1004 42.99 1.96 13.98
C MET A 1004 43.09 3.42 13.47
N PHE A 1005 42.54 3.73 12.29
CA PHE A 1005 42.55 5.07 11.67
C PHE A 1005 43.94 5.77 11.69
N GLY A 1006 45.03 4.99 11.58
CA GLY A 1006 46.40 5.49 11.59
C GLY A 1006 46.93 5.99 12.95
N LYS A 1007 46.26 5.69 14.06
CA LYS A 1007 46.67 6.08 15.42
C LYS A 1007 47.14 4.86 16.23
N GLU A 1008 48.09 5.10 17.14
CA GLU A 1008 48.56 4.08 18.08
C GLU A 1008 47.54 3.86 19.22
N PRO A 1009 47.35 2.61 19.69
CA PRO A 1009 46.42 2.33 20.77
C PRO A 1009 46.88 2.99 22.08
N LYS A 1010 45.94 3.59 22.80
CA LYS A 1010 46.14 4.20 24.12
C LYS A 1010 45.01 3.81 25.05
N GLY A 1011 45.36 3.12 26.13
CA GLY A 1011 44.39 2.62 27.11
C GLY A 1011 43.65 3.75 27.84
N GLY A 1012 42.46 3.41 28.36
CA GLY A 1012 41.53 4.32 29.02
C GLY A 1012 40.19 4.37 28.30
N HIS A 1013 39.20 5.06 28.88
CA HIS A 1013 37.86 5.18 28.31
C HIS A 1013 37.43 6.61 27.95
N GLY A 1014 38.24 7.63 28.25
CA GLY A 1014 37.91 9.02 27.95
C GLY A 1014 38.38 9.49 26.57
N PRO A 1015 38.14 10.77 26.21
CA PRO A 1015 38.49 11.34 24.90
C PRO A 1015 39.98 11.27 24.51
N ASP A 1016 40.86 11.01 25.48
CA ASP A 1016 42.30 10.89 25.27
C ASP A 1016 42.78 9.44 25.07
N ALA A 1017 41.90 8.46 25.24
CA ALA A 1017 42.17 7.06 24.89
C ALA A 1017 42.04 6.87 23.38
N PHE A 1018 42.52 5.76 22.84
CA PHE A 1018 42.28 5.43 21.43
C PHE A 1018 42.39 3.93 21.20
N GLY A 1019 41.48 3.36 20.42
CA GLY A 1019 41.51 1.96 20.02
C GLY A 1019 40.45 1.64 18.98
N ASN A 1020 40.19 0.36 18.81
CA ASN A 1020 39.15 -0.19 17.94
C ASN A 1020 38.10 -0.99 18.73
N ARG A 1021 37.93 -0.70 20.02
CA ARG A 1021 36.97 -1.37 20.89
C ARG A 1021 35.56 -0.83 20.64
N LEU A 1022 34.92 -1.37 19.60
CA LEU A 1022 33.57 -1.04 19.17
C LEU A 1022 32.50 -1.47 20.18
N PHE A 1023 31.32 -0.85 20.09
CA PHE A 1023 30.24 -1.08 21.05
C PHE A 1023 28.88 -1.38 20.41
N CYS A 1024 28.61 -0.90 19.19
CA CYS A 1024 27.37 -1.15 18.48
C CYS A 1024 27.67 -1.34 16.99
N ALA A 1025 26.91 -2.24 16.37
CA ALA A 1025 26.82 -2.35 14.93
C ALA A 1025 25.35 -2.54 14.56
N MET A 1026 24.91 -1.84 13.53
CA MET A 1026 23.53 -1.84 13.06
C MET A 1026 23.51 -1.96 11.54
N ARG A 1027 22.63 -2.83 11.02
CA ARG A 1027 22.40 -2.93 9.57
C ARG A 1027 21.48 -1.79 9.14
N HIS A 1028 21.97 -0.92 8.28
CA HIS A 1028 21.19 0.15 7.67
C HIS A 1028 20.28 -0.44 6.56
N PRO A 1029 19.07 0.11 6.34
CA PRO A 1029 18.13 -0.39 5.32
C PRO A 1029 18.70 -0.46 3.89
N ASN A 1030 19.71 0.35 3.58
CA ASN A 1030 20.42 0.31 2.29
C ASN A 1030 21.39 -0.90 2.15
N GLY A 1031 21.48 -1.77 3.16
CA GLY A 1031 22.38 -2.93 3.17
C GLY A 1031 23.76 -2.66 3.78
N ASN A 1032 24.14 -1.41 4.03
CA ASN A 1032 25.40 -1.07 4.69
C ASN A 1032 25.33 -1.34 6.20
N THR A 1033 26.48 -1.41 6.86
CA THR A 1033 26.60 -1.59 8.31
C THR A 1033 27.15 -0.33 8.94
N TRP A 1034 26.39 0.28 9.83
CA TRP A 1034 26.83 1.40 10.66
C TRP A 1034 27.45 0.89 11.95
N ILE A 1035 28.60 1.42 12.33
CA ILE A 1035 29.42 0.89 13.44
C ILE A 1035 29.83 2.03 14.36
N SER A 1036 29.50 1.93 15.65
CA SER A 1036 30.08 2.79 16.68
C SER A 1036 31.40 2.21 17.11
N THR A 1037 32.48 2.96 16.87
CA THR A 1037 33.84 2.47 17.10
C THR A 1037 34.27 2.51 18.57
N GLY A 1038 33.35 2.82 19.50
CA GLY A 1038 33.61 2.97 20.93
C GLY A 1038 34.75 3.94 21.19
N ASN A 1039 35.88 3.42 21.65
CA ASN A 1039 37.09 4.22 21.92
C ASN A 1039 37.88 4.63 20.67
N GLY A 1040 37.38 4.32 19.48
CA GLY A 1040 37.79 4.94 18.22
C GLY A 1040 37.22 6.35 18.02
N HIS A 1041 36.31 6.80 18.90
CA HIS A 1041 35.67 8.13 18.89
C HIS A 1041 34.97 8.48 17.58
N SER A 1042 34.41 7.48 16.91
CA SER A 1042 33.81 7.68 15.59
C SER A 1042 32.64 6.75 15.31
N VAL A 1043 31.88 7.12 14.29
CA VAL A 1043 30.89 6.27 13.61
C VAL A 1043 31.33 6.11 12.17
N ILE A 1044 31.23 4.89 11.64
CA ILE A 1044 31.52 4.59 10.24
C ILE A 1044 30.35 3.86 9.61
N GLU A 1045 30.12 4.09 8.33
CA GLU A 1045 29.24 3.29 7.47
C GLU A 1045 30.09 2.44 6.53
N VAL A 1046 29.81 1.14 6.50
CA VAL A 1046 30.59 0.13 5.78
C VAL A 1046 29.70 -0.63 4.80
N THR A 1047 30.11 -0.74 3.55
CA THR A 1047 29.37 -1.53 2.54
C THR A 1047 29.49 -3.04 2.77
N PRO A 1048 28.62 -3.87 2.17
CA PRO A 1048 28.80 -5.33 2.15
C PRO A 1048 30.19 -5.77 1.65
N GLU A 1049 30.77 -5.01 0.72
CA GLU A 1049 32.12 -5.22 0.16
C GLU A 1049 33.25 -4.76 1.11
N LYS A 1050 32.90 -4.30 2.32
CA LYS A 1050 33.83 -3.88 3.39
C LYS A 1050 34.53 -2.55 3.10
N GLU A 1051 33.88 -1.64 2.36
CA GLU A 1051 34.38 -0.29 2.09
C GLU A 1051 33.75 0.72 3.05
N ILE A 1052 34.56 1.60 3.64
CA ILE A 1052 34.05 2.71 4.47
C ILE A 1052 33.59 3.84 3.52
N VAL A 1053 32.29 4.11 3.49
CA VAL A 1053 31.68 5.12 2.58
C VAL A 1053 31.27 6.41 3.28
N TRP A 1054 31.09 6.38 4.61
CA TRP A 1054 30.84 7.56 5.41
C TRP A 1054 31.51 7.44 6.79
N GLN A 1055 31.89 8.58 7.37
CA GLN A 1055 32.52 8.62 8.70
C GLN A 1055 32.26 9.94 9.43
N LEU A 1056 32.01 9.85 10.74
CA LEU A 1056 31.99 10.95 11.70
C LEU A 1056 33.12 10.77 12.72
N HIS A 1057 34.04 11.73 12.82
CA HIS A 1057 35.17 11.69 13.75
C HIS A 1057 34.95 12.49 15.04
N GLN A 1058 35.89 12.31 15.98
CA GLN A 1058 35.84 12.82 17.35
C GLN A 1058 35.44 14.29 17.53
N ASP A 1059 35.97 15.17 16.67
CA ASP A 1059 35.84 16.63 16.78
C ASP A 1059 35.07 17.23 15.58
N ASP A 1060 34.37 16.40 14.80
CA ASP A 1060 33.62 16.85 13.61
C ASP A 1060 32.38 17.69 13.97
N LEU A 1061 31.87 17.55 15.19
CA LEU A 1061 30.67 18.23 15.65
C LEU A 1061 31.04 19.53 16.39
N PRO A 1062 30.50 20.70 15.98
CA PRO A 1062 30.84 21.97 16.61
C PRO A 1062 30.57 21.98 18.12
N GLY A 1063 31.63 22.13 18.93
CA GLY A 1063 31.52 22.23 20.38
C GLY A 1063 31.28 20.90 21.11
N ILE A 1064 31.23 19.77 20.39
CA ILE A 1064 31.03 18.43 20.94
C ILE A 1064 32.25 17.57 20.60
N ARG A 1065 32.82 16.94 21.63
CA ARG A 1065 33.95 16.03 21.54
C ARG A 1065 33.48 14.63 21.93
N LEU A 1066 33.63 13.68 21.01
CA LEU A 1066 33.27 12.28 21.27
C LEU A 1066 34.30 11.59 22.17
N GLY A 1067 33.84 10.72 23.08
CA GLY A 1067 34.68 10.00 24.05
C GLY A 1067 34.61 8.46 23.95
N TRP A 1068 33.45 7.87 24.10
CA TRP A 1068 33.25 6.46 23.83
C TRP A 1068 31.88 6.32 23.19
N VAL A 1069 31.86 6.09 21.88
CA VAL A 1069 30.61 6.07 21.12
C VAL A 1069 29.94 4.72 21.32
N THR A 1070 28.88 4.66 22.14
CA THR A 1070 28.28 3.39 22.59
C THR A 1070 27.09 2.98 21.75
N THR A 1071 25.96 3.68 21.84
CA THR A 1071 24.74 3.37 21.11
C THR A 1071 24.65 4.12 19.78
N LEU A 1072 24.03 3.46 18.79
CA LEU A 1072 23.54 4.08 17.56
C LEU A 1072 22.05 3.82 17.46
N GLU A 1073 21.33 4.80 16.93
CA GLU A 1073 19.90 4.71 16.69
C GLU A 1073 19.58 5.54 15.46
N LEU A 1074 19.10 4.88 14.39
CA LEU A 1074 18.65 5.54 13.17
C LEU A 1074 17.17 5.89 13.32
N LEU A 1075 16.85 7.17 13.10
CA LEU A 1075 15.50 7.70 13.17
C LEU A 1075 14.84 7.66 11.79
N GLU A 1076 13.51 7.62 11.75
CA GLU A 1076 12.69 7.61 10.51
C GLU A 1076 13.02 8.77 9.56
N ASN A 1077 13.40 9.92 10.11
CA ASN A 1077 13.77 11.11 9.34
C ASN A 1077 15.19 11.03 8.75
N GLY A 1078 15.90 9.92 8.92
CA GLY A 1078 17.27 9.71 8.45
C GLY A 1078 18.35 10.27 9.38
N ASN A 1079 17.99 10.88 10.50
CA ASN A 1079 18.96 11.33 11.51
C ASN A 1079 19.48 10.14 12.31
N VAL A 1080 20.69 10.31 12.87
CA VAL A 1080 21.30 9.29 13.74
C VAL A 1080 21.55 9.86 15.12
N VAL A 1081 21.18 9.10 16.14
CA VAL A 1081 21.43 9.39 17.55
C VAL A 1081 22.61 8.57 18.04
N LEU A 1082 23.54 9.24 18.71
CA LEU A 1082 24.82 8.71 19.15
C LEU A 1082 24.89 8.76 20.69
N GLY A 1083 25.23 7.65 21.33
CA GLY A 1083 25.63 7.61 22.73
C GLY A 1083 27.07 8.07 22.90
N ASN A 1084 27.32 9.10 23.72
CA ASN A 1084 28.64 9.69 23.94
C ASN A 1084 29.12 9.46 25.38
N CYS A 1085 29.35 8.20 25.71
CA CYS A 1085 29.81 7.78 27.03
C CYS A 1085 31.24 8.28 27.31
N HIS A 1086 31.60 8.47 28.58
CA HIS A 1086 32.94 8.83 29.03
C HIS A 1086 33.57 10.13 28.48
N ALA A 1087 32.81 10.96 27.75
CA ALA A 1087 33.29 12.20 27.15
C ALA A 1087 33.68 13.29 28.17
N GLY A 1088 33.20 13.18 29.41
CA GLY A 1088 33.51 14.07 30.52
C GLY A 1088 32.51 15.22 30.69
N ALA A 1089 32.70 16.01 31.76
CA ALA A 1089 31.79 17.09 32.13
C ALA A 1089 31.71 18.17 31.03
N GLY A 1090 30.50 18.65 30.76
CA GLY A 1090 30.22 19.65 29.71
C GLY A 1090 30.19 19.06 28.30
N GLN A 1091 30.12 17.73 28.16
CA GLN A 1091 29.83 17.03 26.91
C GLN A 1091 28.45 16.36 27.02
N PRO A 1092 27.64 16.41 25.95
CA PRO A 1092 26.32 15.79 25.95
C PRO A 1092 26.42 14.26 25.98
N ILE A 1093 25.45 13.63 26.66
CA ILE A 1093 25.35 12.17 26.78
C ILE A 1093 24.82 11.57 25.48
N LEU A 1094 23.85 12.23 24.85
CA LEU A 1094 23.31 11.84 23.54
C LEU A 1094 23.42 12.99 22.57
N VAL A 1095 23.67 12.66 21.31
CA VAL A 1095 23.78 13.64 20.21
C VAL A 1095 23.02 13.11 19.01
N GLU A 1096 22.03 13.86 18.53
CA GLU A 1096 21.37 13.59 17.26
C GLU A 1096 22.00 14.45 16.16
N VAL A 1097 22.36 13.81 15.06
CA VAL A 1097 23.00 14.46 13.92
C VAL A 1097 22.34 14.08 12.61
N ILE A 1098 22.33 15.02 11.66
CA ILE A 1098 21.98 14.76 10.25
C ILE A 1098 23.23 14.18 9.56
N PRO A 1099 23.22 12.94 9.05
CA PRO A 1099 24.41 12.30 8.47
C PRO A 1099 25.11 13.10 7.36
N ASP A 1100 24.33 13.62 6.41
CA ASP A 1100 24.87 14.29 5.21
C ASP A 1100 25.57 15.61 5.52
N THR A 1101 25.06 16.34 6.51
CA THR A 1101 25.55 17.69 6.85
C THR A 1101 26.40 17.70 8.12
N LYS A 1102 26.39 16.61 8.90
CA LYS A 1102 26.95 16.52 10.26
C LYS A 1102 26.43 17.60 11.20
N GLN A 1103 25.26 18.16 10.91
CA GLN A 1103 24.63 19.17 11.75
C GLN A 1103 24.02 18.51 12.99
N VAL A 1104 24.35 19.04 14.17
CA VAL A 1104 23.71 18.67 15.43
C VAL A 1104 22.31 19.27 15.48
N VAL A 1105 21.30 18.42 15.67
CA VAL A 1105 19.89 18.83 15.73
C VAL A 1105 19.34 18.74 17.15
N TRP A 1106 19.92 17.88 17.99
CA TRP A 1106 19.58 17.77 19.39
C TRP A 1106 20.73 17.19 20.22
N VAL A 1107 20.74 17.55 21.50
CA VAL A 1107 21.61 16.96 22.51
C VAL A 1107 20.86 16.68 23.80
N LEU A 1108 21.21 15.58 24.47
CA LEU A 1108 20.86 15.37 25.87
C LEU A 1108 22.07 15.67 26.75
N ASP A 1109 22.15 16.90 27.26
CA ASP A 1109 23.18 17.30 28.21
C ASP A 1109 22.68 17.15 29.66
N ARG A 1110 22.86 15.95 30.21
CA ARG A 1110 22.42 15.57 31.57
C ARG A 1110 23.52 14.85 32.36
N HIS A 1111 24.77 15.20 32.10
CA HIS A 1111 25.95 14.60 32.73
C HIS A 1111 25.86 14.64 34.27
N ASP A 1112 25.39 15.76 34.84
CA ASP A 1112 25.27 15.90 36.30
C ASP A 1112 24.24 14.95 36.93
N ASP A 1113 23.26 14.52 36.14
CA ASP A 1113 22.23 13.59 36.58
C ASP A 1113 22.66 12.13 36.41
N PHE A 1114 23.06 11.76 35.20
CA PHE A 1114 23.26 10.35 34.84
C PHE A 1114 24.72 9.94 34.83
N GLY A 1115 25.64 10.87 35.11
CA GLY A 1115 27.07 10.61 35.21
C GLY A 1115 27.74 10.47 33.84
N ASN A 1116 28.92 9.88 33.88
CA ASN A 1116 29.81 9.75 32.72
C ASN A 1116 29.84 8.31 32.17
N ASP A 1117 28.97 7.43 32.65
CA ASP A 1117 28.94 5.98 32.40
C ASP A 1117 27.62 5.49 31.77
N VAL A 1118 26.91 6.39 31.07
CA VAL A 1118 25.71 6.05 30.29
C VAL A 1118 26.11 5.29 29.03
N SER A 1119 26.25 3.96 29.17
CA SER A 1119 26.59 3.09 28.05
C SER A 1119 25.40 2.85 27.11
N ASN A 1120 24.16 2.95 27.62
CA ASN A 1120 22.95 2.67 26.87
C ASN A 1120 21.82 3.65 27.19
N SER A 1121 21.10 4.02 26.15
CA SER A 1121 19.91 4.88 26.13
C SER A 1121 18.93 4.34 25.09
N LEU A 1122 17.72 4.88 24.94
CA LEU A 1122 16.77 4.62 23.85
C LEU A 1122 15.81 5.82 23.74
N LEU A 1123 15.53 6.30 22.53
CA LEU A 1123 14.43 7.25 22.34
C LEU A 1123 13.10 6.48 22.30
N ILE A 1124 12.12 6.89 23.11
CA ILE A 1124 10.88 6.13 23.33
C ILE A 1124 9.60 6.86 22.90
N ASP A 1125 9.76 7.99 22.21
CA ASP A 1125 8.68 8.84 21.70
C ASP A 1125 8.67 9.00 20.19
N GLN A 1126 9.52 8.22 19.54
CA GLN A 1126 9.43 7.90 18.13
C GLN A 1126 8.50 6.68 18.06
N SER A 1127 7.29 6.88 17.55
CA SER A 1127 6.26 5.85 17.43
C SER A 1127 6.70 4.74 16.47
N GLY A 1128 7.42 3.75 16.99
CA GLY A 1128 7.80 2.53 16.27
C GLY A 1128 9.17 2.50 15.56
N THR A 1129 10.12 3.36 15.94
CA THR A 1129 10.99 3.97 14.92
C THR A 1129 12.51 3.88 15.08
N SER A 1130 12.98 3.17 16.10
CA SER A 1130 14.41 3.01 16.37
C SER A 1130 14.92 1.74 15.71
N ILE A 1131 15.67 1.86 14.62
CA ILE A 1131 16.43 0.71 14.11
C ILE A 1131 17.65 0.60 15.03
N ARG A 1132 17.78 -0.54 15.72
CA ARG A 1132 18.88 -0.82 16.65
C ARG A 1132 19.42 -2.21 16.48
#